data_AF-A0A257LQP6-F1
#
_entry.id   AF-A0A257LQP6-F1
#
_cell.length_a   1.000
_cell.length_b   1.000
_cell.length_c   1.000
_cell.angle_alpha   90.00
_cell.angle_beta   90.00
_cell.angle_gamma   90.00
#
_symmetry.space_group_name_H-M   'P 1'
#
loop_
_entity.id
_entity.type
_entity.pdbx_description
1 polymer ?
#
loop_
_entity_poly.entity_id
_entity_poly.type
_entity_poly.pdbx_seq_one_letter_code
_entity_poly.pdbx_strand_id
1 'polypeptide(L)'
;MSHAAQASNLASLLGQTARLFPAHTALIHGDQRWTWAQIDARVNALVAALTALGVRRGDRILLQSRNNVAMFESGWAAFRMGCVWVPTNYRLSPAEVAYLGQSSGAVVMVCEAEFAGHAAAVRAASPALRQVLWVGDGADQGADQAAAAAPADHGYEALLQQHLGAPAAEVAVAHDEPLWFFYTSGTTGKPKAAILTHGQMGFVVANHLADLIPGTDERDASIAVAPLSHGAGIHALLNVARGAATVLMPSDKLDPAVFWQLVQQHRVSNLFTVPTIVKMLVEHPAVDEFDHRSLRYVIYAGAPLYRADQRLALRKLGPVLVQYFGLGEVTGCITVLPAHMHSADDADPNAHIGSCGRPRTGMALAILDASAGLTPQRKLIVEYWADGPASELPPGHWGLFAQNVASRDSHSLDEDVKMFFAMHNASFDAGIVAWHLKRKHNGARPITAIRYYGRGTTYNAWGGPGRPTEPVDLAKWTPYTPGRNLPPAFPGYLFDGGLARSSNSSATAANSRTLSFNHSTERQGNRLLLVGVSTTNVGSAATSVSYAGQALTRLASQTSPTGDNRSEMWYLVNPPVGSYAVTVQLNNTNDIVAGAMGFAGVNQTTPFGTVRGSGGDSASACITLANAPAPLVASVVSAAGDAGSVGLAAGQSQAWNAISNGCGWGGDYWAYTDVIGVGASGPGAPVASLCSPLWRARRWSMLAVPLQPAVAN
;
A
#
# COMPACT_ATOMS: atom_id res chain seq x y z
N MET A 1 30.36 18.90 21.01
CA MET A 1 30.48 17.73 20.11
C MET A 1 29.41 16.73 20.51
N SER A 2 28.23 16.71 19.87
CA SER A 2 27.25 15.66 20.15
C SER A 2 27.83 14.34 19.63
N HIS A 3 28.17 13.41 20.51
CA HIS A 3 28.52 12.07 20.09
C HIS A 3 27.27 11.49 19.43
N ALA A 4 27.32 11.29 18.11
CA ALA A 4 26.26 10.57 17.41
C ALA A 4 26.06 9.23 18.13
N ALA A 5 24.82 8.85 18.43
CA ALA A 5 24.53 7.60 19.12
C ALA A 5 25.25 6.45 18.41
N GLN A 6 26.19 5.82 19.12
CA GLN A 6 26.89 4.65 18.63
C GLN A 6 25.91 3.48 18.71
N ALA A 7 25.81 2.72 17.62
CA ALA A 7 25.09 1.44 17.61
C ALA A 7 26.12 0.31 17.56
N SER A 8 25.74 -0.88 18.02
CA SER A 8 26.54 -2.07 17.76
C SER A 8 26.64 -2.29 16.26
N ASN A 9 27.82 -2.67 15.78
CA ASN A 9 27.92 -3.24 14.45
C ASN A 9 27.04 -4.49 14.39
N LEU A 10 26.32 -4.70 13.29
CA LEU A 10 25.44 -5.85 13.17
C LEU A 10 26.26 -7.14 13.11
N ALA A 11 27.50 -7.07 12.59
CA ALA A 11 28.46 -8.16 12.58
C ALA A 11 28.85 -8.67 13.96
N SER A 12 28.65 -7.87 15.03
CA SER A 12 28.91 -8.31 16.39
C SER A 12 28.03 -9.51 16.77
N LEU A 13 26.85 -9.68 16.15
CA LEU A 13 25.99 -10.84 16.35
C LEU A 13 26.72 -12.14 16.00
N LEU A 14 27.32 -12.22 14.81
CA LEU A 14 28.10 -13.39 14.39
C LEU A 14 29.28 -13.64 15.34
N GLY A 15 30.04 -12.59 15.66
CA GLY A 15 31.20 -12.73 16.55
C GLY A 15 30.82 -13.16 17.97
N GLN A 16 29.70 -12.69 18.50
CA GLN A 16 29.18 -13.11 19.80
C GLN A 16 28.74 -14.57 19.76
N THR A 17 27.96 -14.97 18.76
CA THR A 17 27.49 -16.33 18.58
C THR A 17 28.65 -17.32 18.42
N ALA A 18 29.67 -16.98 17.63
CA ALA A 18 30.85 -17.81 17.46
C ALA A 18 31.68 -17.98 18.75
N ARG A 19 31.64 -17.00 19.67
CA ARG A 19 32.26 -17.13 20.98
C ARG A 19 31.43 -17.96 21.96
N LEU A 20 30.11 -17.83 21.91
CA LEU A 20 29.20 -18.56 22.80
C LEU A 20 29.05 -20.03 22.40
N PHE A 21 28.97 -20.30 21.10
CA PHE A 21 28.65 -21.63 20.55
C PHE A 21 29.65 -22.07 19.46
N PRO A 22 30.97 -22.02 19.71
CA PRO A 22 31.99 -22.20 18.66
C PRO A 22 31.88 -23.51 17.89
N ALA A 23 31.52 -24.60 18.57
CA ALA A 23 31.43 -25.94 18.00
C ALA A 23 30.03 -26.28 17.45
N HIS A 24 29.02 -25.44 17.67
CA HIS A 24 27.69 -25.69 17.13
C HIS A 24 27.67 -25.43 15.63
N THR A 25 26.84 -26.18 14.91
CA THR A 25 26.65 -26.00 13.46
C THR A 25 26.03 -24.65 13.17
N ALA A 26 26.63 -23.90 12.25
CA ALA A 26 26.17 -22.60 11.79
C ALA A 26 25.45 -22.68 10.44
N LEU A 27 26.04 -23.41 9.50
CA LEU A 27 25.55 -23.50 8.12
C LEU A 27 25.67 -24.94 7.62
N ILE A 28 24.67 -25.39 6.87
CA ILE A 28 24.64 -26.70 6.20
C ILE A 28 24.30 -26.47 4.73
N HIS A 29 25.08 -27.05 3.82
CA HIS A 29 24.82 -26.99 2.38
C HIS A 29 25.26 -28.32 1.74
N GLY A 30 24.29 -29.12 1.29
CA GLY A 30 24.56 -30.52 0.91
C GLY A 30 25.18 -31.30 2.08
N ASP A 31 26.28 -31.99 1.82
CA ASP A 31 27.02 -32.76 2.84
C ASP A 31 27.96 -31.90 3.69
N GLN A 32 28.18 -30.64 3.30
CA GLN A 32 29.09 -29.74 3.99
C GLN A 32 28.42 -29.08 5.19
N ARG A 33 29.20 -28.96 6.27
CA ARG A 33 28.78 -28.34 7.53
C ARG A 33 29.88 -27.44 8.04
N TRP A 34 29.51 -26.23 8.41
CA TRP A 34 30.40 -25.27 9.05
C TRP A 34 29.89 -24.98 10.45
N THR A 35 30.80 -24.97 11.41
CA THR A 35 30.55 -24.50 12.78
C THR A 35 30.59 -22.98 12.85
N TRP A 36 30.07 -22.39 13.94
CA TRP A 36 30.14 -20.93 14.12
C TRP A 36 31.57 -20.40 14.17
N ALA A 37 32.50 -21.15 14.78
CA ALA A 37 33.92 -20.79 14.78
C ALA A 37 34.53 -20.80 13.37
N GLN A 38 34.16 -21.79 12.54
CA GLN A 38 34.64 -21.87 11.16
C GLN A 38 34.09 -20.74 10.29
N ILE A 39 32.79 -20.43 10.40
CA ILE A 39 32.19 -19.29 9.68
C ILE A 39 32.84 -17.97 10.12
N ASP A 40 33.02 -17.74 11.42
CA ASP A 40 33.64 -16.50 11.89
C ASP A 40 35.09 -16.35 11.41
N ALA A 41 35.86 -17.44 11.43
CA ALA A 41 37.23 -17.46 10.90
C ALA A 41 37.27 -17.16 9.39
N ARG A 42 36.33 -17.72 8.62
CA ARG A 42 36.21 -17.46 7.17
C ARG A 42 35.77 -16.01 6.89
N VAL A 43 34.86 -15.46 7.67
CA VAL A 43 34.49 -14.03 7.59
C VAL A 43 35.68 -13.13 7.94
N ASN A 44 36.48 -13.46 8.96
CA ASN A 44 37.71 -12.72 9.28
C ASN A 44 38.72 -12.75 8.12
N ALA A 45 38.91 -13.93 7.51
CA ALA A 45 39.75 -14.07 6.32
C ALA A 45 39.22 -13.22 5.15
N LEU A 46 37.91 -13.19 4.92
CA LEU A 46 37.31 -12.36 3.87
C LEU A 46 37.52 -10.87 4.12
N VAL A 47 37.37 -10.42 5.37
CA VAL A 47 37.61 -9.03 5.77
C VAL A 47 39.07 -8.63 5.52
N ALA A 48 40.01 -9.49 5.92
CA ALA A 48 41.44 -9.25 5.70
C ALA A 48 41.78 -9.21 4.21
N ALA A 49 41.23 -10.13 3.43
CA ALA A 49 41.39 -10.19 1.98
C ALA A 49 40.85 -8.92 1.31
N LEU A 50 39.59 -8.55 1.55
CA LEU A 50 38.97 -7.34 0.99
C LEU A 50 39.74 -6.07 1.39
N THR A 51 40.25 -6.02 2.63
CA THR A 51 41.10 -4.91 3.09
C THR A 51 42.41 -4.81 2.30
N ALA A 52 43.07 -5.95 2.06
CA ALA A 52 44.29 -6.04 1.26
C ALA A 52 44.03 -5.64 -0.21
N LEU A 53 42.84 -5.95 -0.73
CA LEU A 53 42.35 -5.54 -2.05
C LEU A 53 41.92 -4.06 -2.11
N GLY A 54 42.05 -3.32 -1.01
CA GLY A 54 41.80 -1.87 -0.97
C GLY A 54 40.33 -1.49 -0.76
N VAL A 55 39.49 -2.42 -0.30
CA VAL A 55 38.11 -2.11 0.14
C VAL A 55 38.17 -1.38 1.49
N ARG A 56 37.32 -0.37 1.66
CA ARG A 56 37.27 0.50 2.84
C ARG A 56 35.84 0.67 3.33
N ARG A 57 35.68 1.08 4.59
CA ARG A 57 34.39 1.45 5.18
C ARG A 57 33.60 2.38 4.25
N GLY A 58 32.31 2.10 4.07
CA GLY A 58 31.41 2.81 3.14
C GLY A 58 31.44 2.31 1.70
N ASP A 59 32.41 1.45 1.31
CA ASP A 59 32.40 0.80 0.00
C ASP A 59 31.22 -0.18 -0.15
N ARG A 60 30.78 -0.38 -1.39
CA ARG A 60 29.67 -1.29 -1.72
C ARG A 60 30.24 -2.58 -2.31
N ILE A 61 29.73 -3.71 -1.84
CA ILE A 61 30.08 -5.05 -2.32
C ILE A 61 28.84 -5.64 -3.01
N LEU A 62 28.90 -5.78 -4.34
CA LEU A 62 27.81 -6.34 -5.15
C LEU A 62 27.87 -7.88 -5.10
N LEU A 63 26.72 -8.54 -5.08
CA LEU A 63 26.67 -10.00 -5.15
C LEU A 63 25.68 -10.51 -6.18
N GLN A 64 26.17 -11.34 -7.09
CA GLN A 64 25.37 -12.12 -8.03
C GLN A 64 25.62 -13.61 -7.76
N SER A 65 24.79 -14.19 -6.91
CA SER A 65 24.95 -15.58 -6.46
C SER A 65 23.60 -16.15 -6.03
N ARG A 66 23.43 -17.45 -6.20
CA ARG A 66 22.45 -18.28 -5.51
C ARG A 66 22.81 -18.38 -4.02
N ASN A 67 21.91 -18.97 -3.24
CA ASN A 67 22.16 -19.26 -1.83
C ASN A 67 23.31 -20.28 -1.71
N ASN A 68 24.41 -19.88 -1.11
CA ASN A 68 25.57 -20.72 -0.79
C ASN A 68 26.32 -20.10 0.39
N VAL A 69 27.43 -20.73 0.79
CA VAL A 69 28.27 -20.25 1.90
C VAL A 69 28.86 -18.86 1.64
N ALA A 70 29.34 -18.59 0.42
CA ALA A 70 29.93 -17.30 0.06
C ALA A 70 28.91 -16.14 0.15
N MET A 71 27.66 -16.40 -0.26
CA MET A 71 26.55 -15.46 -0.12
C MET A 71 26.30 -15.11 1.35
N PHE A 72 26.29 -16.13 2.22
CA PHE A 72 26.13 -15.94 3.65
C PHE A 72 27.29 -15.15 4.28
N GLU A 73 28.54 -15.53 3.98
CA GLU A 73 29.75 -14.93 4.53
C GLU A 73 29.95 -13.47 4.10
N SER A 74 29.61 -13.15 2.85
CA SER A 74 29.81 -11.82 2.28
C SER A 74 29.07 -10.69 3.02
N GLY A 75 27.84 -10.96 3.48
CA GLY A 75 27.05 -9.99 4.24
C GLY A 75 27.74 -9.65 5.55
N TRP A 76 28.17 -10.69 6.28
CA TRP A 76 28.89 -10.53 7.55
C TRP A 76 30.23 -9.82 7.39
N ALA A 77 30.98 -10.13 6.33
CA ALA A 77 32.23 -9.43 6.03
C ALA A 77 31.98 -7.95 5.69
N ALA A 78 30.98 -7.65 4.87
CA ALA A 78 30.60 -6.28 4.55
C ALA A 78 30.24 -5.50 5.83
N PHE A 79 29.39 -6.06 6.69
CA PHE A 79 28.97 -5.42 7.93
C PHE A 79 30.18 -5.18 8.86
N ARG A 80 31.05 -6.18 9.01
CA ARG A 80 32.24 -6.11 9.88
C ARG A 80 33.22 -5.02 9.45
N MET A 81 33.31 -4.75 8.14
CA MET A 81 34.12 -3.66 7.56
C MET A 81 33.43 -2.29 7.57
N GLY A 82 32.14 -2.22 7.95
CA GLY A 82 31.31 -1.02 7.76
C GLY A 82 31.10 -0.69 6.29
N CYS A 83 31.18 -1.70 5.43
CA CYS A 83 30.80 -1.64 4.02
C CYS A 83 29.31 -1.93 3.86
N VAL A 84 28.81 -1.65 2.67
CA VAL A 84 27.41 -1.87 2.30
C VAL A 84 27.30 -3.13 1.45
N TRP A 85 26.53 -4.09 1.92
CA TRP A 85 26.18 -5.30 1.20
C TRP A 85 25.12 -5.01 0.13
N VAL A 86 25.36 -5.44 -1.11
CA VAL A 86 24.47 -5.18 -2.25
C VAL A 86 24.15 -6.49 -2.98
N PRO A 87 23.34 -7.37 -2.38
CA PRO A 87 22.94 -8.60 -3.04
C PRO A 87 21.92 -8.35 -4.14
N THR A 88 22.00 -9.13 -5.21
CA THR A 88 21.03 -9.13 -6.31
C THR A 88 20.12 -10.36 -6.23
N ASN A 89 18.99 -10.31 -6.92
CA ASN A 89 18.27 -11.53 -7.24
C ASN A 89 19.02 -12.23 -8.38
N TYR A 90 19.48 -13.46 -8.16
CA TYR A 90 20.28 -14.19 -9.13
C TYR A 90 19.57 -14.42 -10.48
N ARG A 91 18.24 -14.29 -10.51
CA ARG A 91 17.42 -14.40 -11.73
C ARG A 91 17.38 -13.12 -12.58
N LEU A 92 17.96 -12.01 -12.12
CA LEU A 92 18.05 -10.79 -12.92
C LEU A 92 18.92 -11.01 -14.16
N SER A 93 18.60 -10.30 -15.25
CA SER A 93 19.41 -10.32 -16.46
C SER A 93 20.76 -9.59 -16.25
N PRO A 94 21.78 -9.86 -17.09
CA PRO A 94 23.05 -9.14 -17.04
C PRO A 94 22.89 -7.61 -17.11
N ALA A 95 21.97 -7.10 -17.93
CA ALA A 95 21.72 -5.67 -18.07
C ALA A 95 21.13 -5.03 -16.80
N GLU A 96 20.24 -5.75 -16.11
CA GLU A 96 19.68 -5.29 -14.84
C GLU A 96 20.76 -5.26 -13.75
N VAL A 97 21.59 -6.30 -13.66
CA VAL A 97 22.69 -6.36 -12.67
C VAL A 97 23.77 -5.31 -12.97
N ALA A 98 24.06 -5.04 -14.24
CA ALA A 98 24.93 -3.95 -14.65
C ALA A 98 24.44 -2.59 -14.15
N TYR A 99 23.13 -2.33 -14.26
CA TYR A 99 22.52 -1.14 -13.70
C TYR A 99 22.65 -1.09 -12.16
N LEU A 100 22.46 -2.21 -11.45
CA LEU A 100 22.66 -2.27 -9.99
C LEU A 100 24.12 -1.98 -9.61
N GLY A 101 25.09 -2.56 -10.32
CA GLY A 101 26.51 -2.31 -10.09
C GLY A 101 26.90 -0.85 -10.32
N GLN A 102 26.37 -0.22 -11.36
CA GLN A 102 26.56 1.22 -11.63
C GLN A 102 25.87 2.09 -10.56
N SER A 103 24.61 1.79 -10.25
CA SER A 103 23.80 2.59 -9.32
C SER A 103 24.29 2.50 -7.87
N SER A 104 24.79 1.34 -7.45
CA SER A 104 25.38 1.16 -6.12
C SER A 104 26.81 1.71 -6.04
N GLY A 105 27.48 1.86 -7.19
CA GLY A 105 28.90 2.17 -7.25
C GLY A 105 29.74 1.10 -6.56
N ALA A 106 29.36 -0.17 -6.67
CA ALA A 106 30.09 -1.28 -6.07
C ALA A 106 31.52 -1.36 -6.60
N VAL A 107 32.46 -1.55 -5.68
CA VAL A 107 33.90 -1.58 -5.99
C VAL A 107 34.45 -2.99 -6.11
N VAL A 108 33.75 -3.96 -5.52
CA VAL A 108 34.01 -5.39 -5.62
C VAL A 108 32.68 -6.09 -5.88
N MET A 109 32.72 -7.14 -6.69
CA MET A 109 31.59 -8.03 -6.94
C MET A 109 31.94 -9.46 -6.54
N VAL A 110 31.10 -10.14 -5.77
CA VAL A 110 31.17 -11.60 -5.60
C VAL A 110 30.20 -12.23 -6.58
N CYS A 111 30.69 -13.15 -7.41
CA CYS A 111 29.91 -13.72 -8.50
C CYS A 111 30.18 -15.22 -8.64
N GLU A 112 29.14 -16.05 -8.75
CA GLU A 112 29.35 -17.44 -9.18
C GLU A 112 29.84 -17.48 -10.64
N ALA A 113 30.67 -18.48 -10.95
CA ALA A 113 31.21 -18.69 -12.30
C ALA A 113 30.11 -18.76 -13.38
N GLU A 114 28.97 -19.38 -13.06
CA GLU A 114 27.81 -19.51 -13.96
C GLU A 114 27.20 -18.16 -14.38
N PHE A 115 27.45 -17.09 -13.63
CA PHE A 115 26.96 -15.74 -13.94
C PHE A 115 28.05 -14.84 -14.56
N ALA A 116 29.00 -15.43 -15.29
CA ALA A 116 30.09 -14.69 -15.93
C ALA A 116 29.62 -13.53 -16.82
N GLY A 117 28.50 -13.73 -17.55
CA GLY A 117 27.89 -12.68 -18.37
C GLY A 117 27.42 -11.46 -17.55
N HIS A 118 26.96 -11.66 -16.32
CA HIS A 118 26.57 -10.57 -15.42
C HIS A 118 27.79 -9.77 -14.95
N ALA A 119 28.87 -10.44 -14.56
CA ALA A 119 30.11 -9.78 -14.15
C ALA A 119 30.70 -8.95 -15.31
N ALA A 120 30.72 -9.49 -16.52
CA ALA A 120 31.15 -8.77 -17.72
C ALA A 120 30.29 -7.52 -17.97
N ALA A 121 28.96 -7.64 -17.86
CA ALA A 121 28.04 -6.53 -18.03
C ALA A 121 28.23 -5.43 -16.98
N VAL A 122 28.44 -5.79 -15.71
CA VAL A 122 28.74 -4.82 -14.63
C VAL A 122 30.06 -4.11 -14.89
N ARG A 123 31.11 -4.85 -15.28
CA ARG A 123 32.41 -4.27 -15.57
C ARG A 123 32.35 -3.27 -16.72
N ALA A 124 31.58 -3.57 -17.76
CA ALA A 124 31.35 -2.67 -18.88
C ALA A 124 30.57 -1.40 -18.48
N ALA A 125 29.60 -1.52 -17.55
CA ALA A 125 28.73 -0.41 -17.17
C ALA A 125 29.23 0.44 -15.99
N SER A 126 30.07 -0.11 -15.11
CA SER A 126 30.49 0.52 -13.87
C SER A 126 32.01 0.66 -13.78
N PRO A 127 32.57 1.87 -13.99
CA PRO A 127 34.01 2.10 -13.83
C PRO A 127 34.48 2.00 -12.37
N ALA A 128 33.55 1.97 -11.41
CA ALA A 128 33.88 1.79 -10.00
C ALA A 128 34.28 0.35 -9.66
N LEU A 129 33.85 -0.64 -10.46
CA LEU A 129 34.14 -2.05 -10.21
C LEU A 129 35.62 -2.33 -10.47
N ARG A 130 36.37 -2.62 -9.41
CA ARG A 130 37.80 -2.91 -9.48
C ARG A 130 38.06 -4.40 -9.74
N GLN A 131 37.29 -5.27 -9.10
CA GLN A 131 37.61 -6.70 -9.00
C GLN A 131 36.34 -7.56 -8.87
N VAL A 132 36.40 -8.78 -9.41
CA VAL A 132 35.39 -9.82 -9.20
C VAL A 132 36.01 -10.96 -8.39
N LEU A 133 35.29 -11.40 -7.36
CA LEU A 133 35.59 -12.59 -6.56
C LEU A 133 34.70 -13.74 -7.05
N TRP A 134 35.31 -14.74 -7.66
CA TRP A 134 34.61 -15.83 -8.31
C TRP A 134 34.32 -17.00 -7.35
N VAL A 135 33.04 -17.34 -7.20
CA VAL A 135 32.57 -18.47 -6.38
C VAL A 135 32.44 -19.71 -7.25
N GLY A 136 33.04 -20.82 -6.82
CA GLY A 136 33.09 -22.11 -7.52
C GLY A 136 34.49 -22.74 -7.42
N ASP A 137 34.56 -24.06 -7.59
CA ASP A 137 35.84 -24.76 -7.61
C ASP A 137 36.55 -24.46 -8.94
N GLY A 138 37.81 -24.05 -8.88
CA GLY A 138 38.60 -23.67 -10.06
C GLY A 138 38.78 -24.78 -11.12
N ALA A 139 38.21 -25.96 -10.92
CA ALA A 139 38.15 -27.05 -11.90
C ALA A 139 36.97 -26.91 -12.90
N ASP A 140 35.88 -26.24 -12.51
CA ASP A 140 34.71 -25.93 -13.37
C ASP A 140 34.79 -24.50 -13.94
N GLN A 141 36.00 -24.09 -14.31
CA GLN A 141 36.21 -22.86 -15.08
C GLN A 141 35.69 -23.06 -16.51
N GLY A 142 34.38 -22.88 -16.70
CA GLY A 142 33.78 -22.86 -18.03
C GLY A 142 34.45 -21.81 -18.92
N ALA A 143 34.49 -22.05 -20.23
CA ALA A 143 35.10 -21.15 -21.22
C ALA A 143 34.61 -19.69 -21.10
N ASP A 144 33.36 -19.50 -20.68
CA ASP A 144 32.72 -18.19 -20.50
C ASP A 144 33.28 -17.40 -19.30
N GLN A 145 33.72 -18.08 -18.23
CA GLN A 145 34.37 -17.43 -17.09
C GLN A 145 35.79 -17.00 -17.45
N ALA A 146 36.54 -17.85 -18.16
CA ALA A 146 37.89 -17.51 -18.63
C ALA A 146 37.87 -16.29 -19.57
N ALA A 147 36.82 -16.13 -20.37
CA ALA A 147 36.61 -14.96 -21.23
C ALA A 147 36.20 -13.69 -20.46
N ALA A 148 35.57 -13.81 -19.29
CA ALA A 148 35.09 -12.69 -18.47
C ALA A 148 36.06 -12.28 -17.34
N ALA A 149 36.99 -13.16 -16.96
CA ALA A 149 37.93 -12.94 -15.87
C ALA A 149 39.01 -11.91 -16.26
N ALA A 150 39.21 -10.93 -15.38
CA ALA A 150 40.31 -9.98 -15.49
C ALA A 150 41.54 -10.45 -14.68
N PRO A 151 42.77 -10.02 -15.02
CA PRO A 151 43.97 -10.37 -14.26
C PRO A 151 43.93 -9.97 -12.76
N ALA A 152 43.08 -9.01 -12.40
CA ALA A 152 42.87 -8.54 -11.03
C ALA A 152 41.71 -9.25 -10.30
N ASP A 153 41.08 -10.25 -10.93
CA ASP A 153 40.03 -11.05 -10.31
C ASP A 153 40.64 -12.21 -9.51
N HIS A 154 39.89 -12.70 -8.53
CA HIS A 154 40.37 -13.72 -7.60
C HIS A 154 39.34 -14.83 -7.42
N GLY A 155 39.80 -16.07 -7.26
CA GLY A 155 38.95 -17.16 -6.79
C GLY A 155 38.61 -16.98 -5.32
N TYR A 156 37.33 -17.06 -4.96
CA TYR A 156 36.83 -16.76 -3.62
C TYR A 156 37.48 -17.63 -2.54
N GLU A 157 37.45 -18.96 -2.70
CA GLU A 157 38.04 -19.89 -1.72
C GLU A 157 39.57 -19.78 -1.63
N ALA A 158 40.24 -19.61 -2.78
CA ALA A 158 41.70 -19.44 -2.81
C ALA A 158 42.13 -18.17 -2.05
N LEU A 159 41.36 -17.09 -2.21
CA LEU A 159 41.58 -15.83 -1.52
C LEU A 159 41.32 -15.95 -0.02
N LEU A 160 40.26 -16.66 0.40
CA LEU A 160 40.03 -16.94 1.82
C LEU A 160 41.18 -17.73 2.44
N GLN A 161 41.64 -18.79 1.77
CA GLN A 161 42.70 -19.66 2.27
C GLN A 161 44.01 -18.90 2.57
N GLN A 162 44.33 -17.89 1.76
CA GLN A 162 45.52 -17.03 1.95
C GLN A 162 45.45 -16.17 3.22
N HIS A 163 44.24 -15.89 3.71
CA HIS A 163 43.98 -15.01 4.83
C HIS A 163 43.37 -15.73 6.05
N LEU A 164 43.27 -17.06 6.03
CA LEU A 164 42.81 -17.84 7.17
C LEU A 164 43.72 -17.60 8.39
N GLY A 165 43.09 -17.47 9.57
CA GLY A 165 43.79 -17.12 10.81
C GLY A 165 44.00 -15.61 11.01
N ALA A 166 43.55 -14.75 10.08
CA ALA A 166 43.54 -13.31 10.30
C ALA A 166 42.72 -12.94 11.56
N PRO A 167 43.18 -11.95 12.34
CA PRO A 167 42.47 -11.53 13.55
C PRO A 167 41.13 -10.88 13.20
N ALA A 168 40.19 -10.94 14.14
CA ALA A 168 38.93 -10.24 13.99
C ALA A 168 39.15 -8.72 13.93
N ALA A 169 38.67 -8.10 12.85
CA ALA A 169 38.76 -6.66 12.61
C ALA A 169 37.37 -6.08 12.38
N GLU A 170 36.66 -5.78 13.47
CA GLU A 170 35.33 -5.16 13.42
C GLU A 170 35.43 -3.64 13.60
N VAL A 171 34.86 -2.89 12.65
CA VAL A 171 34.85 -1.43 12.74
C VAL A 171 33.65 -0.93 13.55
N ALA A 172 33.88 0.15 14.31
CA ALA A 172 32.79 0.87 14.96
C ALA A 172 31.97 1.65 13.92
N VAL A 173 30.64 1.52 14.00
CA VAL A 173 29.69 2.12 13.06
C VAL A 173 28.74 3.09 13.77
N ALA A 174 28.22 4.06 13.01
CA ALA A 174 27.17 4.93 13.52
C ALA A 174 25.80 4.24 13.41
N HIS A 175 24.83 4.66 14.24
CA HIS A 175 23.46 4.11 14.20
C HIS A 175 22.84 4.15 12.78
N ASP A 176 22.96 5.27 12.09
CA ASP A 176 22.36 5.48 10.76
C ASP A 176 23.30 5.11 9.60
N GLU A 177 24.39 4.40 9.89
CA GLU A 177 25.33 3.98 8.85
C GLU A 177 24.73 2.85 8.00
N PRO A 178 24.72 2.98 6.65
CA PRO A 178 24.22 1.93 5.78
C PRO A 178 25.01 0.63 5.89
N LEU A 179 24.32 -0.50 5.92
CA LEU A 179 24.92 -1.84 5.84
C LEU A 179 24.40 -2.66 4.66
N TRP A 180 23.21 -2.36 4.15
CA TRP A 180 22.59 -3.16 3.09
C TRP A 180 21.77 -2.29 2.15
N PHE A 181 22.09 -2.32 0.87
CA PHE A 181 21.23 -1.80 -0.20
C PHE A 181 20.30 -2.90 -0.68
N PHE A 182 19.08 -2.85 -0.18
CA PHE A 182 18.03 -3.81 -0.50
C PHE A 182 17.29 -3.34 -1.76
N TYR A 183 17.71 -3.82 -2.94
CA TYR A 183 17.08 -3.42 -4.20
C TYR A 183 15.67 -4.01 -4.36
N THR A 184 14.70 -3.16 -4.71
CA THR A 184 13.32 -3.53 -5.03
C THR A 184 13.00 -3.21 -6.48
N SER A 185 12.16 -4.03 -7.12
CA SER A 185 11.62 -3.80 -8.47
C SER A 185 10.63 -2.63 -8.43
N GLY A 186 11.12 -1.39 -8.54
CA GLY A 186 10.27 -0.21 -8.44
C GLY A 186 9.20 -0.17 -9.53
N THR A 187 7.98 0.26 -9.20
CA THR A 187 6.82 0.40 -10.10
C THR A 187 6.99 1.40 -11.25
N THR A 188 8.14 2.08 -11.36
CA THR A 188 8.41 3.19 -12.28
C THR A 188 9.57 2.92 -13.25
N GLY A 189 9.95 1.65 -13.48
CA GLY A 189 10.98 1.27 -14.45
C GLY A 189 12.19 0.57 -13.85
N LYS A 190 13.18 1.32 -13.33
CA LYS A 190 14.46 0.75 -12.85
C LYS A 190 14.46 0.42 -11.34
N PRO A 191 15.13 -0.66 -10.90
CA PRO A 191 15.21 -1.04 -9.48
C PRO A 191 15.78 0.06 -8.57
N LYS A 192 15.35 0.13 -7.31
CA LYS A 192 15.79 1.14 -6.33
C LYS A 192 16.23 0.49 -5.03
N ALA A 193 17.30 0.99 -4.41
CA ALA A 193 17.76 0.48 -3.12
C ALA A 193 16.98 1.11 -1.95
N ALA A 194 16.32 0.28 -1.15
CA ALA A 194 16.01 0.62 0.23
C ALA A 194 17.30 0.53 1.05
N ILE A 195 17.73 1.65 1.63
CA ILE A 195 18.97 1.73 2.41
C ILE A 195 18.68 1.29 3.84
N LEU A 196 19.26 0.16 4.25
CA LEU A 196 19.12 -0.39 5.60
C LEU A 196 20.35 -0.05 6.43
N THR A 197 20.13 0.41 7.67
CA THR A 197 21.19 0.89 8.57
C THR A 197 21.38 0.00 9.80
N HIS A 198 22.53 0.14 10.47
CA HIS A 198 22.92 -0.76 11.56
C HIS A 198 21.95 -0.71 12.73
N GLY A 199 21.57 0.50 13.16
CA GLY A 199 20.60 0.71 14.23
C GLY A 199 19.21 0.17 13.88
N GLN A 200 18.75 0.43 12.66
CA GLN A 200 17.46 -0.10 12.18
C GLN A 200 17.46 -1.63 12.18
N MET A 201 18.52 -2.27 11.69
CA MET A 201 18.58 -3.73 11.64
C MET A 201 18.76 -4.35 13.03
N GLY A 202 19.44 -3.69 13.96
CA GLY A 202 19.48 -4.12 15.36
C GLY A 202 18.09 -4.14 16.00
N PHE A 203 17.29 -3.09 15.78
CA PHE A 203 15.89 -3.04 16.22
C PHE A 203 15.02 -4.11 15.56
N VAL A 204 15.20 -4.34 14.25
CA VAL A 204 14.51 -5.40 13.48
C VAL A 204 14.80 -6.77 14.08
N VAL A 205 16.07 -7.09 14.33
CA VAL A 205 16.48 -8.37 14.91
C VAL A 205 15.80 -8.60 16.26
N ALA A 206 15.89 -7.64 17.16
CA ALA A 206 15.29 -7.74 18.49
C ALA A 206 13.77 -8.02 18.43
N ASN A 207 13.04 -7.29 17.58
CA ASN A 207 11.59 -7.42 17.53
C ASN A 207 11.13 -8.67 16.77
N HIS A 208 11.84 -9.10 15.72
CA HIS A 208 11.48 -10.33 15.02
C HIS A 208 11.75 -11.56 15.89
N LEU A 209 12.79 -11.53 16.74
CA LEU A 209 13.00 -12.56 17.75
C LEU A 209 11.85 -12.59 18.77
N ALA A 210 11.32 -11.44 19.17
CA ALA A 210 10.20 -11.38 20.10
C ALA A 210 8.87 -11.87 19.49
N ASP A 211 8.61 -11.55 18.22
CA ASP A 211 7.28 -11.72 17.63
C ASP A 211 7.15 -12.85 16.59
N LEU A 212 8.21 -13.13 15.82
CA LEU A 212 8.14 -14.11 14.72
C LEU A 212 8.66 -15.49 15.13
N ILE A 213 9.73 -15.53 15.91
CA ILE A 213 10.37 -16.79 16.37
C ILE A 213 10.67 -16.79 17.88
N PRO A 214 9.67 -16.49 18.74
CA PRO A 214 9.89 -16.38 20.18
C PRO A 214 10.42 -17.69 20.76
N GLY A 215 11.49 -17.60 21.55
CA GLY A 215 12.07 -18.77 22.22
C GLY A 215 12.97 -19.64 21.34
N THR A 216 13.27 -19.22 20.10
CA THR A 216 14.35 -19.85 19.32
C THR A 216 15.69 -19.74 20.03
N ASP A 217 16.51 -20.78 19.99
CA ASP A 217 17.82 -20.86 20.64
C ASP A 217 18.87 -21.61 19.79
N GLU A 218 20.03 -21.89 20.36
CA GLU A 218 21.18 -22.47 19.65
C GLU A 218 21.02 -23.95 19.25
N ARG A 219 19.94 -24.59 19.69
CA ARG A 219 19.60 -25.99 19.38
C ARG A 219 18.65 -26.10 18.19
N ASP A 220 18.17 -24.96 17.71
CA ASP A 220 17.27 -24.88 16.58
C ASP A 220 18.00 -24.82 15.24
N ALA A 221 17.26 -25.14 14.18
CA ALA A 221 17.68 -24.93 12.80
C ALA A 221 16.61 -24.20 12.00
N SER A 222 17.04 -23.43 10.99
CA SER A 222 16.21 -22.75 10.00
C SER A 222 16.58 -23.23 8.61
N ILE A 223 15.62 -23.40 7.71
CA ILE A 223 15.89 -23.77 6.30
C ILE A 223 15.59 -22.59 5.36
N ALA A 224 16.54 -22.26 4.49
CA ALA A 224 16.44 -21.15 3.54
C ALA A 224 15.94 -21.65 2.17
N VAL A 225 14.62 -21.61 1.99
CA VAL A 225 13.96 -21.92 0.71
C VAL A 225 13.73 -20.68 -0.18
N ALA A 226 13.90 -19.49 0.39
CA ALA A 226 13.82 -18.21 -0.32
C ALA A 226 15.23 -17.56 -0.44
N PRO A 227 15.43 -16.60 -1.36
CA PRO A 227 16.74 -15.99 -1.57
C PRO A 227 17.26 -15.23 -0.33
N LEU A 228 18.51 -15.50 0.06
CA LEU A 228 19.22 -14.76 1.10
C LEU A 228 19.43 -13.29 0.72
N SER A 229 19.37 -12.95 -0.56
CA SER A 229 19.38 -11.57 -1.05
C SER A 229 18.15 -10.75 -0.68
N HIS A 230 17.10 -11.40 -0.16
CA HIS A 230 15.83 -10.78 0.20
C HIS A 230 15.39 -11.19 1.61
N GLY A 231 14.09 -11.49 1.80
CA GLY A 231 13.51 -11.74 3.11
C GLY A 231 14.24 -12.83 3.91
N ALA A 232 14.65 -13.94 3.27
CA ALA A 232 15.36 -15.01 3.97
C ALA A 232 16.69 -14.53 4.59
N GLY A 233 17.35 -13.54 3.98
CA GLY A 233 18.55 -12.91 4.56
C GLY A 233 18.26 -12.18 5.87
N ILE A 234 17.13 -11.48 5.96
CA ILE A 234 16.70 -10.83 7.21
C ILE A 234 16.46 -11.87 8.30
N HIS A 235 15.83 -13.00 7.97
CA HIS A 235 15.58 -14.09 8.92
C HIS A 235 16.86 -14.84 9.31
N ALA A 236 17.83 -14.96 8.40
CA ALA A 236 19.14 -15.52 8.72
C ALA A 236 19.85 -14.72 9.82
N LEU A 237 19.70 -13.38 9.86
CA LEU A 237 20.26 -12.56 10.94
C LEU A 237 19.70 -12.94 12.32
N LEU A 238 18.41 -13.29 12.39
CA LEU A 238 17.75 -13.73 13.63
C LEU A 238 18.34 -15.05 14.12
N ASN A 239 18.50 -16.00 13.19
CA ASN A 239 19.05 -17.31 13.50
C ASN A 239 20.52 -17.19 13.96
N VAL A 240 21.33 -16.34 13.30
CA VAL A 240 22.69 -16.03 13.78
C VAL A 240 22.67 -15.43 15.18
N ALA A 241 21.79 -14.47 15.47
CA ALA A 241 21.68 -13.86 16.80
C ALA A 241 21.32 -14.85 17.92
N ARG A 242 20.75 -16.01 17.57
CA ARG A 242 20.39 -17.08 18.51
C ARG A 242 21.29 -18.31 18.44
N GLY A 243 22.25 -18.35 17.51
CA GLY A 243 23.08 -19.53 17.28
C GLY A 243 22.38 -20.69 16.59
N ALA A 244 21.20 -20.47 16.01
CA ALA A 244 20.44 -21.47 15.28
C ALA A 244 21.06 -21.72 13.89
N ALA A 245 21.23 -22.98 13.51
CA ALA A 245 21.86 -23.35 12.24
C ALA A 245 20.99 -22.92 11.04
N THR A 246 21.62 -22.49 9.94
CA THR A 246 20.94 -22.28 8.66
C THR A 246 21.20 -23.48 7.73
N VAL A 247 20.15 -24.09 7.21
CA VAL A 247 20.18 -25.16 6.21
C VAL A 247 19.86 -24.56 4.85
N LEU A 248 20.75 -24.75 3.87
CA LEU A 248 20.55 -24.34 2.49
C LEU A 248 20.06 -25.53 1.66
N MET A 249 19.14 -25.28 0.73
CA MET A 249 18.73 -26.30 -0.24
C MET A 249 19.94 -26.68 -1.11
N PRO A 250 20.16 -27.98 -1.40
CA PRO A 250 21.30 -28.44 -2.20
C PRO A 250 21.16 -28.12 -3.70
N SER A 251 19.95 -27.80 -4.16
CA SER A 251 19.65 -27.41 -5.54
C SER A 251 19.04 -26.01 -5.58
N ASP A 252 19.19 -25.34 -6.73
CA ASP A 252 18.57 -24.06 -7.06
C ASP A 252 17.04 -24.16 -7.23
N LYS A 253 16.54 -25.35 -7.57
CA LYS A 253 15.12 -25.66 -7.65
C LYS A 253 14.66 -26.26 -6.32
N LEU A 254 13.55 -25.73 -5.81
CA LEU A 254 12.94 -26.28 -4.62
C LEU A 254 12.26 -27.61 -4.94
N ASP A 255 12.83 -28.69 -4.43
CA ASP A 255 12.24 -30.03 -4.42
C ASP A 255 11.57 -30.26 -3.04
N PRO A 256 10.24 -30.44 -2.98
CA PRO A 256 9.52 -30.70 -1.73
C PRO A 256 9.97 -31.95 -0.98
N ALA A 257 10.34 -33.03 -1.67
CA ALA A 257 10.78 -34.27 -1.01
C ALA A 257 12.12 -34.06 -0.30
N VAL A 258 13.07 -33.41 -0.98
CA VAL A 258 14.36 -33.02 -0.38
C VAL A 258 14.15 -32.06 0.78
N PHE A 259 13.24 -31.07 0.63
CA PHE A 259 12.90 -30.16 1.72
C PHE A 259 12.43 -30.91 2.97
N TRP A 260 11.46 -31.82 2.84
CA TRP A 260 10.90 -32.55 3.96
C TRP A 260 11.91 -33.53 4.59
N GLN A 261 12.77 -34.16 3.77
CA GLN A 261 13.90 -34.95 4.24
C GLN A 261 14.84 -34.10 5.12
N LEU A 262 15.20 -32.89 4.68
CA LEU A 262 16.07 -31.99 5.43
C LEU A 262 15.40 -31.47 6.71
N VAL A 263 14.09 -31.21 6.69
CA VAL A 263 13.32 -30.85 7.89
C VAL A 263 13.46 -31.92 8.97
N GLN A 264 13.24 -33.19 8.61
CA GLN A 264 13.41 -34.32 9.53
C GLN A 264 14.87 -34.47 9.98
N GLN A 265 15.80 -34.51 9.02
CA GLN A 265 17.22 -34.77 9.27
C GLN A 265 17.86 -33.73 10.20
N HIS A 266 17.55 -32.46 9.98
CA HIS A 266 18.14 -31.35 10.73
C HIS A 266 17.23 -30.80 11.83
N ARG A 267 16.08 -31.44 12.06
CA ARG A 267 15.07 -31.02 13.04
C ARG A 267 14.74 -29.54 12.89
N VAL A 268 14.49 -29.11 11.65
CA VAL A 268 14.23 -27.71 11.32
C VAL A 268 13.05 -27.21 12.14
N SER A 269 13.24 -26.04 12.76
CA SER A 269 12.28 -25.41 13.67
C SER A 269 11.55 -24.24 13.01
N ASN A 270 12.19 -23.56 12.06
CA ASN A 270 11.63 -22.38 11.42
C ASN A 270 12.04 -22.25 9.95
N LEU A 271 11.27 -21.49 9.20
CA LEU A 271 11.64 -21.05 7.86
C LEU A 271 10.93 -19.76 7.50
N PHE A 272 11.54 -18.98 6.61
CA PHE A 272 10.87 -17.90 5.90
C PHE A 272 10.56 -18.31 4.46
N THR A 273 9.32 -18.07 4.03
CA THR A 273 8.82 -18.51 2.74
C THR A 273 7.70 -17.60 2.20
N VAL A 274 7.13 -17.97 1.06
CA VAL A 274 6.00 -17.30 0.41
C VAL A 274 4.81 -18.24 0.29
N PRO A 275 3.56 -17.74 0.18
CA PRO A 275 2.37 -18.59 0.11
C PRO A 275 2.42 -19.71 -0.93
N THR A 276 2.98 -19.42 -2.11
CA THR A 276 3.09 -20.41 -3.20
C THR A 276 3.99 -21.59 -2.83
N ILE A 277 5.07 -21.35 -2.08
CA ILE A 277 5.93 -22.41 -1.58
C ILE A 277 5.23 -23.18 -0.45
N VAL A 278 4.55 -22.50 0.48
CA VAL A 278 3.77 -23.19 1.54
C VAL A 278 2.79 -24.18 0.90
N LYS A 279 2.01 -23.72 -0.08
CA LYS A 279 1.08 -24.56 -0.83
C LYS A 279 1.78 -25.78 -1.45
N MET A 280 2.83 -25.54 -2.22
CA MET A 280 3.59 -26.61 -2.89
C MET A 280 4.11 -27.66 -1.89
N LEU A 281 4.59 -27.23 -0.72
CA LEU A 281 5.10 -28.14 0.30
C LEU A 281 4.01 -28.99 0.95
N VAL A 282 2.82 -28.43 1.21
CA VAL A 282 1.72 -29.13 1.92
C VAL A 282 0.84 -29.97 0.99
N GLU A 283 0.88 -29.72 -0.32
CA GLU A 283 0.22 -30.57 -1.34
C GLU A 283 1.07 -31.78 -1.72
N HIS A 284 2.38 -31.73 -1.50
CA HIS A 284 3.28 -32.81 -1.88
C HIS A 284 3.19 -34.00 -0.88
N PRO A 285 3.10 -35.27 -1.34
CA PRO A 285 2.94 -36.44 -0.46
C PRO A 285 4.00 -36.58 0.63
N ALA A 286 5.24 -36.17 0.34
CA ALA A 286 6.35 -36.20 1.29
C ALA A 286 6.09 -35.49 2.63
N VAL A 287 5.12 -34.57 2.71
CA VAL A 287 4.72 -33.96 3.99
C VAL A 287 4.22 -35.01 4.99
N ASP A 288 3.60 -36.09 4.54
CA ASP A 288 3.10 -37.17 5.40
C ASP A 288 4.14 -38.29 5.61
N GLU A 289 5.24 -38.28 4.85
CA GLU A 289 6.28 -39.33 4.89
C GLU A 289 7.40 -38.99 5.87
N PHE A 290 7.72 -37.71 6.05
CA PHE A 290 8.82 -37.24 6.89
C PHE A 290 8.32 -36.56 8.17
N ASP A 291 9.02 -36.82 9.28
CA ASP A 291 8.75 -36.20 10.58
C ASP A 291 9.09 -34.70 10.57
N HIS A 292 8.05 -33.87 10.65
CA HIS A 292 8.17 -32.42 10.71
C HIS A 292 7.72 -31.83 12.06
N ARG A 293 7.64 -32.64 13.14
CA ARG A 293 7.21 -32.17 14.47
C ARG A 293 8.17 -31.17 15.13
N SER A 294 9.39 -31.02 14.59
CA SER A 294 10.32 -29.98 15.03
C SER A 294 9.89 -28.58 14.60
N LEU A 295 9.08 -28.44 13.53
CA LEU A 295 8.63 -27.14 13.04
C LEU A 295 7.77 -26.43 14.08
N ARG A 296 8.13 -25.18 14.35
CA ARG A 296 7.40 -24.25 15.23
C ARG A 296 6.93 -23.00 14.48
N TYR A 297 7.72 -22.52 13.52
CA TYR A 297 7.46 -21.25 12.82
C TYR A 297 7.65 -21.36 11.30
N VAL A 298 6.56 -21.54 10.58
CA VAL A 298 6.49 -21.44 9.12
C VAL A 298 6.08 -20.01 8.77
N ILE A 299 7.07 -19.14 8.59
CA ILE A 299 6.87 -17.71 8.43
C ILE A 299 6.63 -17.41 6.94
N TYR A 300 5.47 -16.86 6.59
CA TYR A 300 5.14 -16.47 5.23
C TYR A 300 4.80 -14.98 5.10
N ALA A 301 5.23 -14.38 3.98
CA ALA A 301 4.94 -13.00 3.63
C ALA A 301 4.94 -12.77 2.12
N GLY A 302 4.67 -11.54 1.71
CA GLY A 302 4.75 -11.08 0.31
C GLY A 302 3.48 -11.28 -0.51
N ALA A 303 2.55 -12.13 -0.06
CA ALA A 303 1.21 -12.28 -0.62
C ALA A 303 0.26 -12.89 0.44
N PRO A 304 -1.07 -12.74 0.29
CA PRO A 304 -2.03 -13.48 1.10
C PRO A 304 -1.99 -14.98 0.74
N LEU A 305 -2.13 -15.85 1.75
CA LEU A 305 -2.36 -17.28 1.55
C LEU A 305 -3.87 -17.51 1.40
N TYR A 306 -4.31 -18.21 0.34
CA TYR A 306 -5.73 -18.52 0.16
C TYR A 306 -6.24 -19.38 1.31
N ARG A 307 -7.50 -19.15 1.75
CA ARG A 307 -8.05 -19.83 2.92
C ARG A 307 -8.03 -21.36 2.79
N ALA A 308 -8.28 -21.89 1.60
CA ALA A 308 -8.21 -23.33 1.33
C ALA A 308 -6.80 -23.90 1.59
N ASP A 309 -5.78 -23.22 1.07
CA ASP A 309 -4.37 -23.60 1.23
C ASP A 309 -3.93 -23.45 2.69
N GLN A 310 -4.36 -22.39 3.38
CA GLN A 310 -4.10 -22.18 4.81
C GLN A 310 -4.70 -23.28 5.67
N ARG A 311 -5.96 -23.69 5.42
CA ARG A 311 -6.61 -24.80 6.14
C ARG A 311 -5.91 -26.12 5.86
N LEU A 312 -5.47 -26.38 4.63
CA LEU A 312 -4.67 -27.56 4.30
C LEU A 312 -3.36 -27.57 5.08
N ALA A 313 -2.63 -26.45 5.06
CA ALA A 313 -1.37 -26.31 5.78
C ALA A 313 -1.53 -26.51 7.29
N LEU A 314 -2.56 -25.92 7.91
CA LEU A 314 -2.82 -26.10 9.34
C LEU A 314 -3.20 -27.54 9.70
N ARG A 315 -3.94 -28.25 8.82
CA ARG A 315 -4.25 -29.68 9.03
C ARG A 315 -3.01 -30.57 8.94
N LYS A 316 -2.11 -30.28 8.00
CA LYS A 316 -0.89 -31.08 7.78
C LYS A 316 0.18 -30.77 8.82
N LEU A 317 0.42 -29.50 9.10
CA LEU A 317 1.57 -29.04 9.87
C LEU A 317 1.24 -28.70 11.33
N GLY A 318 -0.04 -28.56 11.69
CA GLY A 318 -0.46 -28.01 12.97
C GLY A 318 -0.33 -26.47 13.03
N PRO A 319 -0.46 -25.87 14.23
CA PRO A 319 -0.47 -24.42 14.42
C PRO A 319 0.96 -23.86 14.40
N VAL A 320 1.62 -23.92 13.25
CA VAL A 320 3.00 -23.45 13.06
C VAL A 320 3.10 -22.25 12.12
N LEU A 321 2.00 -21.87 11.46
CA LEU A 321 1.98 -20.77 10.49
C LEU A 321 2.16 -19.41 11.17
N VAL A 322 3.08 -18.59 10.67
CA VAL A 322 3.26 -17.19 11.10
C VAL A 322 3.15 -16.31 9.86
N GLN A 323 2.20 -15.39 9.84
CA GLN A 323 2.08 -14.42 8.75
C GLN A 323 2.71 -13.10 9.17
N TYR A 324 3.40 -12.43 8.25
CA TYR A 324 3.59 -11.00 8.41
C TYR A 324 3.31 -10.21 7.12
N PHE A 325 2.84 -8.98 7.29
CA PHE A 325 2.72 -8.00 6.22
C PHE A 325 3.86 -7.01 6.32
N GLY A 326 4.46 -6.66 5.18
CA GLY A 326 5.71 -5.93 5.18
C GLY A 326 6.18 -5.49 3.81
N LEU A 327 7.18 -4.61 3.79
CA LEU A 327 7.81 -4.09 2.59
C LEU A 327 9.31 -3.84 2.84
N GLY A 328 10.11 -3.80 1.77
CA GLY A 328 11.56 -3.67 1.87
C GLY A 328 12.00 -2.39 2.60
N GLU A 329 11.26 -1.29 2.37
CA GLU A 329 11.51 0.04 2.91
C GLU A 329 11.29 0.17 4.42
N VAL A 330 10.64 -0.81 5.06
CA VAL A 330 10.47 -0.90 6.52
C VAL A 330 11.08 -2.17 7.10
N THR A 331 12.00 -2.79 6.35
CA THR A 331 12.75 -3.98 6.78
C THR A 331 11.84 -5.15 7.14
N GLY A 332 10.93 -5.49 6.23
CA GLY A 332 10.04 -6.63 6.39
C GLY A 332 8.82 -6.30 7.26
N CYS A 333 8.67 -6.97 8.40
CA CYS A 333 7.41 -7.18 9.11
C CYS A 333 6.75 -5.94 9.79
N ILE A 334 5.76 -5.28 9.20
CA ILE A 334 4.98 -4.24 9.90
C ILE A 334 4.01 -4.84 10.93
N THR A 335 3.22 -5.82 10.49
CA THR A 335 2.27 -6.56 11.33
C THR A 335 2.58 -8.04 11.31
N VAL A 336 2.27 -8.72 12.40
CA VAL A 336 2.46 -10.15 12.59
C VAL A 336 1.14 -10.80 13.02
N LEU A 337 0.79 -11.92 12.38
CA LEU A 337 -0.19 -12.88 12.86
C LEU A 337 0.60 -14.11 13.38
N PRO A 338 0.76 -14.26 14.70
CA PRO A 338 1.48 -15.39 15.28
C PRO A 338 0.76 -16.74 15.07
N ALA A 339 1.48 -17.83 15.31
CA ALA A 339 0.99 -19.20 15.20
C ALA A 339 -0.30 -19.50 15.98
N HIS A 340 -0.41 -19.02 17.21
CA HIS A 340 -1.62 -19.21 18.04
C HIS A 340 -2.83 -18.39 17.58
N MET A 341 -2.65 -17.47 16.62
CA MET A 341 -3.72 -16.68 15.98
C MET A 341 -4.10 -17.24 14.61
N HIS A 342 -3.78 -18.51 14.35
CA HIS A 342 -4.22 -19.24 13.17
C HIS A 342 -5.08 -20.43 13.60
N SER A 343 -6.20 -20.64 12.91
CA SER A 343 -7.05 -21.81 13.11
C SER A 343 -7.50 -22.42 11.79
N ALA A 344 -7.58 -23.76 11.74
CA ALA A 344 -8.11 -24.51 10.61
C ALA A 344 -9.65 -24.52 10.60
N ASP A 345 -10.26 -24.23 11.75
CA ASP A 345 -11.70 -24.05 11.93
C ASP A 345 -12.04 -22.58 11.70
N ASP A 346 -13.04 -22.33 10.85
CA ASP A 346 -13.52 -20.97 10.55
C ASP A 346 -14.41 -20.42 11.68
N ALA A 347 -14.95 -21.29 12.54
CA ALA A 347 -15.75 -20.91 13.70
C ALA A 347 -14.90 -20.51 14.93
N ASP A 348 -13.59 -20.81 14.91
CA ASP A 348 -12.68 -20.42 15.97
C ASP A 348 -12.49 -18.90 15.96
N PRO A 349 -12.76 -18.18 17.08
CA PRO A 349 -12.53 -16.74 17.15
C PRO A 349 -11.06 -16.34 16.87
N ASN A 350 -10.11 -17.27 16.99
CA ASN A 350 -8.70 -17.08 16.65
C ASN A 350 -8.38 -17.36 15.17
N ALA A 351 -9.36 -17.64 14.30
CA ALA A 351 -9.10 -17.91 12.89
C ALA A 351 -8.59 -16.68 12.13
N HIS A 352 -8.90 -15.46 12.61
CA HIS A 352 -8.44 -14.16 12.09
C HIS A 352 -8.36 -14.08 10.56
N ILE A 353 -9.37 -14.61 9.88
CA ILE A 353 -9.38 -14.82 8.43
C ILE A 353 -9.23 -13.47 7.71
N GLY A 354 -8.28 -13.42 6.77
CA GLY A 354 -7.99 -12.22 5.99
C GLY A 354 -7.26 -11.11 6.76
N SER A 355 -6.85 -11.36 8.01
CA SER A 355 -6.04 -10.43 8.79
C SER A 355 -4.55 -10.54 8.43
N CYS A 356 -3.84 -9.41 8.49
CA CYS A 356 -2.38 -9.38 8.52
C CYS A 356 -1.82 -9.37 9.95
N GLY A 357 -2.68 -9.62 10.94
CA GLY A 357 -2.35 -9.66 12.35
C GLY A 357 -2.28 -8.29 13.02
N ARG A 358 -1.45 -8.21 14.06
CA ARG A 358 -1.30 -7.02 14.92
C ARG A 358 0.04 -6.31 14.66
N PRO A 359 0.18 -5.02 14.99
CA PRO A 359 1.50 -4.37 14.98
C PRO A 359 2.55 -5.21 15.71
N ARG A 360 3.74 -5.36 15.11
CA ARG A 360 4.89 -5.96 15.81
C ARG A 360 5.36 -5.07 16.97
N THR A 361 6.11 -5.64 17.89
CA THR A 361 6.76 -4.93 19.00
C THR A 361 7.54 -3.72 18.48
N GLY A 362 7.41 -2.60 19.19
CA GLY A 362 8.04 -1.33 18.82
C GLY A 362 7.47 -0.64 17.58
N MET A 363 6.44 -1.19 16.93
CA MET A 363 5.77 -0.58 15.78
C MET A 363 4.51 0.16 16.21
N ALA A 364 4.49 1.49 16.01
CA ALA A 364 3.26 2.26 16.12
C ALA A 364 2.52 2.23 14.79
N LEU A 365 1.33 1.64 14.77
CA LEU A 365 0.43 1.71 13.62
C LEU A 365 -0.65 2.74 13.86
N ALA A 366 -0.51 3.90 13.23
CA ALA A 366 -1.65 4.71 12.91
C ALA A 366 -2.32 4.08 11.68
N ILE A 367 -3.22 3.12 11.90
CA ILE A 367 -4.26 2.82 10.90
C ILE A 367 -5.16 4.06 10.95
N LEU A 368 -4.75 5.12 10.26
CA LEU A 368 -5.52 6.37 10.17
C LEU A 368 -6.97 5.95 9.89
N ASP A 369 -7.91 6.45 10.71
CA ASP A 369 -9.35 6.08 10.76
C ASP A 369 -10.01 5.85 9.38
N ALA A 370 -9.42 6.42 8.32
CA ALA A 370 -9.64 6.05 6.93
C ALA A 370 -9.61 4.53 6.62
N SER A 371 -8.57 3.74 6.96
CA SER A 371 -8.43 2.32 6.58
C SER A 371 -9.30 1.37 7.42
N ALA A 372 -9.58 1.74 8.67
CA ALA A 372 -10.52 1.04 9.54
C ALA A 372 -11.97 1.16 9.01
N GLY A 373 -12.28 2.25 8.28
CA GLY A 373 -13.57 2.47 7.60
C GLY A 373 -13.63 2.06 6.12
N LEU A 374 -12.57 1.49 5.52
CA LEU A 374 -12.60 1.00 4.13
C LEU A 374 -13.16 -0.43 4.07
N THR A 375 -14.16 -0.64 3.22
CA THR A 375 -14.58 -1.99 2.87
C THR A 375 -13.51 -2.74 2.07
N PRO A 376 -13.55 -4.09 2.06
CA PRO A 376 -12.59 -4.91 1.31
C PRO A 376 -12.38 -4.48 -0.15
N GLN A 377 -13.38 -3.91 -0.81
CA GLN A 377 -13.30 -3.45 -2.20
C GLN A 377 -12.50 -2.16 -2.39
N ARG A 378 -12.56 -1.20 -1.45
CA ARG A 378 -11.73 0.02 -1.48
C ARG A 378 -10.27 -0.24 -1.13
N LYS A 379 -10.02 -1.29 -0.34
CA LYS A 379 -8.66 -1.77 -0.09
C LYS A 379 -8.01 -2.29 -1.38
N LEU A 380 -8.81 -2.89 -2.28
CA LEU A 380 -8.35 -3.39 -3.59
C LEU A 380 -7.98 -2.28 -4.60
N ILE A 381 -8.60 -1.11 -4.52
CA ILE A 381 -8.38 0.03 -5.46
C ILE A 381 -7.12 0.84 -5.13
N VAL A 382 -6.72 0.91 -3.86
CA VAL A 382 -5.58 1.73 -3.39
C VAL A 382 -4.22 1.08 -3.74
N GLU A 383 -4.20 -0.22 -4.04
CA GLU A 383 -2.97 -0.99 -4.28
C GLU A 383 -2.39 -0.80 -5.71
N TYR A 384 -3.09 -0.14 -6.65
CA TYR A 384 -2.64 -0.01 -8.05
C TYR A 384 -2.68 1.43 -8.60
N TRP A 385 -1.50 2.05 -8.72
CA TRP A 385 -1.26 3.22 -9.58
C TRP A 385 -0.97 2.76 -11.01
N ALA A 386 -1.99 2.79 -11.87
CA ALA A 386 -1.94 3.14 -13.30
C ALA A 386 -3.38 3.04 -13.82
N ASP A 387 -3.83 3.94 -14.70
CA ASP A 387 -4.93 3.55 -15.58
C ASP A 387 -4.90 4.26 -16.93
N GLY A 388 -4.53 3.51 -17.97
CA GLY A 388 -4.88 3.80 -19.36
C GLY A 388 -4.26 5.05 -20.03
N PRO A 389 -4.39 5.14 -21.36
CA PRO A 389 -3.43 5.82 -22.23
C PRO A 389 -3.61 7.35 -22.45
N ALA A 390 -4.29 8.09 -21.57
CA ALA A 390 -4.68 9.50 -21.84
C ALA A 390 -4.40 10.55 -20.74
N SER A 391 -3.44 10.32 -19.83
CA SER A 391 -3.13 11.32 -18.79
C SER A 391 -2.08 12.36 -19.25
N GLU A 392 -2.45 13.63 -19.34
CA GLU A 392 -1.48 14.75 -19.35
C GLU A 392 -0.86 14.94 -17.94
N LEU A 393 0.45 15.22 -17.91
CA LEU A 393 1.32 15.14 -16.71
C LEU A 393 1.28 16.43 -15.84
N PRO A 394 1.82 16.42 -14.59
CA PRO A 394 2.10 17.65 -13.82
C PRO A 394 3.05 18.58 -14.60
N PRO A 395 2.76 19.90 -14.70
CA PRO A 395 2.59 20.80 -13.56
C PRO A 395 1.21 21.52 -13.39
N GLY A 396 0.19 21.22 -14.20
CA GLY A 396 -1.04 22.03 -14.31
C GLY A 396 -1.85 22.30 -13.03
N HIS A 397 -1.73 21.46 -12.00
CA HIS A 397 -2.49 21.60 -10.75
C HIS A 397 -2.06 22.80 -9.88
N TRP A 398 -0.82 23.28 -10.00
CA TRP A 398 -0.33 24.43 -9.22
C TRP A 398 -0.81 25.78 -9.80
N GLY A 399 -1.05 25.85 -11.11
CA GLY A 399 -1.64 27.01 -11.79
C GLY A 399 -3.01 27.41 -11.23
N LEU A 400 -3.84 26.40 -10.93
CA LEU A 400 -5.18 26.60 -10.38
C LEU A 400 -5.15 27.16 -8.95
N PHE A 401 -4.09 26.87 -8.19
CA PHE A 401 -3.91 27.36 -6.82
C PHE A 401 -3.52 28.85 -6.78
N ALA A 402 -2.64 29.32 -7.66
CA ALA A 402 -2.36 30.76 -7.78
C ALA A 402 -3.56 31.56 -8.28
N GLN A 403 -4.43 30.99 -9.13
CA GLN A 403 -5.65 31.68 -9.60
C GLN A 403 -6.61 31.95 -8.44
N ASN A 404 -6.65 31.03 -7.49
CA ASN A 404 -7.43 31.19 -6.28
C ASN A 404 -6.85 32.27 -5.35
N VAL A 405 -5.52 32.32 -5.17
CA VAL A 405 -4.85 33.34 -4.33
C VAL A 405 -4.94 34.74 -4.92
N ALA A 406 -4.71 34.88 -6.23
CA ALA A 406 -4.93 36.12 -7.00
C ALA A 406 -6.30 36.74 -6.75
N SER A 407 -7.32 35.90 -6.89
CA SER A 407 -8.73 36.30 -6.78
C SER A 407 -9.14 36.58 -5.33
N ARG A 408 -8.60 35.82 -4.36
CA ARG A 408 -8.88 36.01 -2.93
C ARG A 408 -8.31 37.32 -2.40
N ASP A 409 -7.07 37.65 -2.78
CA ASP A 409 -6.33 38.80 -2.22
C ASP A 409 -6.48 40.07 -3.08
N SER A 410 -7.28 40.01 -4.15
CA SER A 410 -7.60 41.13 -5.05
C SER A 410 -6.36 41.80 -5.66
N HIS A 411 -5.39 40.98 -6.08
CA HIS A 411 -4.18 41.47 -6.74
C HIS A 411 -4.50 42.25 -8.02
N SER A 412 -3.67 43.25 -8.30
CA SER A 412 -3.68 43.90 -9.61
C SER A 412 -3.13 42.95 -10.68
N LEU A 413 -3.48 43.22 -11.94
CA LEU A 413 -3.03 42.39 -13.06
C LEU A 413 -1.49 42.26 -13.14
N ASP A 414 -0.75 43.31 -12.76
CA ASP A 414 0.73 43.28 -12.73
C ASP A 414 1.27 42.37 -11.60
N GLU A 415 0.59 42.35 -10.44
CA GLU A 415 0.92 41.47 -9.31
C GLU A 415 0.57 40.00 -9.62
N ASP A 416 -0.56 39.77 -10.29
CA ASP A 416 -0.94 38.44 -10.76
C ASP A 416 0.05 37.91 -11.78
N VAL A 417 0.39 38.70 -12.80
CA VAL A 417 1.38 38.27 -13.80
C VAL A 417 2.72 37.96 -13.14
N LYS A 418 3.20 38.80 -12.21
CA LYS A 418 4.43 38.53 -11.44
C LYS A 418 4.32 37.29 -10.56
N MET A 419 3.20 37.06 -9.87
CA MET A 419 2.95 35.88 -9.03
C MET A 419 2.86 34.60 -9.86
N PHE A 420 2.15 34.62 -10.97
CA PHE A 420 2.06 33.46 -11.87
C PHE A 420 3.42 33.15 -12.49
N PHE A 421 4.18 34.15 -12.95
CA PHE A 421 5.54 33.93 -13.43
C PHE A 421 6.48 33.46 -12.33
N ALA A 422 6.42 34.04 -11.13
CA ALA A 422 7.24 33.63 -10.00
C ALA A 422 6.87 32.22 -9.50
N MET A 423 5.59 31.85 -9.46
CA MET A 423 5.14 30.53 -9.05
C MET A 423 5.40 29.48 -10.12
N HIS A 424 5.20 29.78 -11.40
CA HIS A 424 5.60 28.85 -12.46
C HIS A 424 7.12 28.72 -12.48
N ASN A 425 7.90 29.81 -12.45
CA ASN A 425 9.35 29.72 -12.35
C ASN A 425 9.79 29.03 -11.05
N ALA A 426 9.13 29.21 -9.91
CA ALA A 426 9.47 28.51 -8.66
C ALA A 426 9.01 27.05 -8.65
N SER A 427 7.94 26.68 -9.37
CA SER A 427 7.49 25.29 -9.53
C SER A 427 8.31 24.56 -10.59
N PHE A 428 8.75 25.29 -11.61
CA PHE A 428 9.68 24.84 -12.63
C PHE A 428 11.12 24.86 -12.10
N ASP A 429 11.48 25.74 -11.16
CA ASP A 429 12.77 25.75 -10.44
C ASP A 429 12.74 24.77 -9.28
N ALA A 430 11.63 24.54 -8.57
CA ALA A 430 11.53 23.45 -7.61
C ALA A 430 11.41 22.12 -8.34
N GLY A 431 10.80 22.11 -9.53
CA GLY A 431 10.77 20.99 -10.46
C GLY A 431 12.17 20.72 -11.01
N ILE A 432 12.85 21.71 -11.56
CA ILE A 432 14.25 21.68 -12.01
C ILE A 432 15.10 21.38 -10.79
N VAL A 433 15.22 22.16 -9.74
CA VAL A 433 15.97 21.81 -8.51
C VAL A 433 15.59 20.45 -7.96
N ALA A 434 14.35 19.97 -7.93
CA ALA A 434 14.07 18.58 -7.53
C ALA A 434 14.54 17.56 -8.58
N TRP A 435 14.51 17.91 -9.86
CA TRP A 435 14.91 17.07 -11.00
C TRP A 435 16.42 17.11 -11.25
N HIS A 436 17.07 18.28 -11.24
CA HIS A 436 18.47 18.62 -11.04
C HIS A 436 19.03 18.06 -9.72
N LEU A 437 18.35 18.10 -8.57
CA LEU A 437 18.82 17.41 -7.34
C LEU A 437 18.65 15.90 -7.50
N LYS A 438 17.57 15.42 -8.14
CA LYS A 438 17.43 14.00 -8.50
C LYS A 438 18.49 13.55 -9.53
N ARG A 439 18.87 14.42 -10.46
CA ARG A 439 19.86 14.17 -11.52
C ARG A 439 21.30 14.36 -11.04
N LYS A 440 21.54 15.30 -10.10
CA LYS A 440 22.84 15.64 -9.51
C LYS A 440 23.17 14.81 -8.27
N HIS A 441 22.17 14.38 -7.48
CA HIS A 441 22.35 13.61 -6.24
C HIS A 441 21.66 12.23 -6.23
N ASN A 442 21.12 11.79 -7.36
CA ASN A 442 20.81 10.38 -7.67
C ASN A 442 20.11 9.57 -6.55
N GLY A 443 18.98 10.06 -6.00
CA GLY A 443 17.96 9.14 -5.44
C GLY A 443 17.51 9.26 -3.97
N ALA A 444 17.82 10.33 -3.23
CA ALA A 444 17.26 10.50 -1.87
C ALA A 444 15.92 11.29 -1.88
N ARG A 445 14.93 10.91 -1.05
CA ARG A 445 13.71 11.73 -0.84
C ARG A 445 14.11 13.09 -0.26
N PRO A 446 13.49 14.22 -0.65
CA PRO A 446 13.96 15.56 -0.29
C PRO A 446 14.20 15.76 1.20
N ILE A 447 13.30 15.26 2.07
CA ILE A 447 13.46 15.41 3.52
C ILE A 447 14.72 14.72 4.06
N THR A 448 15.06 13.52 3.57
CA THR A 448 16.24 12.77 4.00
C THR A 448 17.50 13.28 3.30
N ALA A 449 17.38 13.66 2.02
CA ALA A 449 18.45 14.23 1.21
C ALA A 449 18.92 15.59 1.76
N ILE A 450 17.97 16.49 2.07
CA ILE A 450 18.23 17.83 2.62
C ILE A 450 18.92 17.71 3.98
N ARG A 451 18.45 16.80 4.82
CA ARG A 451 19.07 16.56 6.14
C ARG A 451 20.42 15.90 6.06
N TYR A 452 20.62 14.98 5.12
CA TYR A 452 21.87 14.22 4.98
C TYR A 452 22.95 15.04 4.28
N TYR A 453 22.66 15.61 3.10
CA TYR A 453 23.60 16.43 2.33
C TYR A 453 23.75 17.85 2.88
N GLY A 454 22.76 18.36 3.64
CA GLY A 454 22.80 19.69 4.26
C GLY A 454 23.42 19.72 5.67
N ARG A 455 23.95 18.61 6.20
CA ARG A 455 24.62 18.60 7.52
C ARG A 455 25.75 19.62 7.58
N GLY A 456 25.74 20.46 8.61
CA GLY A 456 26.75 21.50 8.80
C GLY A 456 26.53 22.75 7.96
N THR A 457 25.40 22.85 7.25
CA THR A 457 24.99 24.04 6.52
C THR A 457 23.63 24.54 7.01
N THR A 458 23.54 25.86 7.22
CA THR A 458 22.32 26.55 7.63
C THR A 458 21.67 27.20 6.42
N TYR A 459 20.34 27.10 6.33
CA TYR A 459 19.54 27.68 5.26
C TYR A 459 18.32 28.40 5.84
N ASN A 460 17.92 29.52 5.26
CA ASN A 460 16.73 30.23 5.71
C ASN A 460 15.48 29.45 5.29
N ALA A 461 14.76 28.90 6.26
CA ALA A 461 13.55 28.11 6.07
C ALA A 461 12.40 28.69 6.89
N TRP A 462 11.15 28.38 6.52
CA TRP A 462 9.96 28.94 7.14
C TRP A 462 9.78 28.50 8.61
N GLY A 463 9.68 29.45 9.54
CA GLY A 463 9.68 29.22 11.00
C GLY A 463 8.33 28.84 11.64
N GLY A 464 7.29 28.60 10.84
CA GLY A 464 5.95 28.21 11.30
C GLY A 464 4.85 29.26 11.06
N PRO A 465 3.56 28.94 11.34
CA PRO A 465 2.44 29.84 11.11
C PRO A 465 2.63 31.19 11.81
N GLY A 466 2.59 32.29 11.04
CA GLY A 466 2.76 33.64 11.55
C GLY A 466 4.21 34.08 11.85
N ARG A 467 5.23 33.27 11.49
CA ARG A 467 6.64 33.60 11.70
C ARG A 467 7.38 33.78 10.36
N PRO A 468 8.40 34.68 10.29
CA PRO A 468 9.24 34.83 9.11
C PRO A 468 10.13 33.59 8.88
N THR A 469 10.85 33.57 7.75
CA THR A 469 11.90 32.56 7.56
C THR A 469 13.06 32.81 8.54
N GLU A 470 13.57 31.74 9.14
CA GLU A 470 14.67 31.77 10.10
C GLU A 470 15.80 30.81 9.66
N PRO A 471 17.05 31.04 10.08
CA PRO A 471 18.15 30.13 9.77
C PRO A 471 17.92 28.78 10.45
N VAL A 472 17.67 27.75 9.65
CA VAL A 472 17.47 26.38 10.12
C VAL A 472 18.66 25.54 9.70
N ASP A 473 19.22 24.80 10.65
CA ASP A 473 20.16 23.71 10.36
C ASP A 473 19.42 22.68 9.50
N LEU A 474 19.89 22.48 8.27
CA LEU A 474 19.22 21.59 7.32
C LEU A 474 19.13 20.16 7.84
N ALA A 475 20.00 19.73 8.76
CA ALA A 475 19.89 18.44 9.44
C ALA A 475 18.62 18.29 10.30
N LYS A 476 17.97 19.39 10.67
CA LYS A 476 16.78 19.45 11.53
C LYS A 476 15.50 19.90 10.81
N TRP A 477 15.58 20.20 9.52
CA TRP A 477 14.48 20.76 8.72
C TRP A 477 13.28 19.79 8.55
N THR A 478 12.04 20.23 8.78
CA THR A 478 10.78 19.44 8.59
C THR A 478 9.77 20.17 7.67
N PRO A 479 8.96 19.46 6.86
CA PRO A 479 7.87 20.07 6.10
C PRO A 479 6.66 20.42 7.00
N TYR A 480 5.85 21.41 6.60
CA TYR A 480 4.66 21.87 7.33
C TYR A 480 3.47 20.89 7.25
N THR A 481 2.67 20.78 8.32
CA THR A 481 1.41 20.01 8.34
C THR A 481 0.38 20.68 9.27
N PRO A 482 -0.86 20.98 8.85
CA PRO A 482 -1.90 21.50 9.74
C PRO A 482 -2.57 20.37 10.55
N GLY A 483 -2.89 20.64 11.81
CA GLY A 483 -3.54 19.67 12.70
C GLY A 483 -5.04 19.52 12.39
N ARG A 484 -5.46 18.28 12.08
CA ARG A 484 -6.83 17.75 11.83
C ARG A 484 -7.36 17.88 10.39
N ASN A 485 -7.56 16.72 9.74
CA ASN A 485 -8.62 16.52 8.74
C ASN A 485 -8.93 15.02 8.56
N LEU A 486 -10.23 14.66 8.63
CA LEU A 486 -10.84 13.38 8.24
C LEU A 486 -11.48 13.55 6.85
N PRO A 487 -11.25 12.69 5.84
CA PRO A 487 -11.80 12.86 4.49
C PRO A 487 -13.16 12.11 4.23
N PRO A 488 -13.98 12.57 3.26
CA PRO A 488 -15.32 12.02 2.96
C PRO A 488 -15.36 10.79 2.01
N ALA A 489 -16.53 10.16 1.83
CA ALA A 489 -16.73 8.85 1.18
C ALA A 489 -16.96 8.86 -0.36
N PHE A 490 -16.38 7.87 -1.06
CA PHE A 490 -16.42 7.63 -2.52
C PHE A 490 -17.61 6.77 -3.06
N PRO A 491 -18.02 6.87 -4.34
CA PRO A 491 -19.06 6.04 -4.97
C PRO A 491 -18.62 4.57 -5.22
N GLY A 492 -19.58 3.61 -5.25
CA GLY A 492 -19.34 2.21 -5.68
C GLY A 492 -19.60 1.08 -4.66
N TYR A 493 -20.46 1.28 -3.64
CA TYR A 493 -20.76 0.26 -2.62
C TYR A 493 -21.81 -0.75 -3.13
N LEU A 494 -21.52 -2.06 -3.04
CA LEU A 494 -22.48 -3.15 -3.21
C LEU A 494 -23.13 -3.47 -1.85
N PHE A 495 -24.45 -3.58 -1.82
CA PHE A 495 -25.25 -3.95 -0.66
C PHE A 495 -25.61 -5.45 -0.69
N ASP A 496 -25.90 -6.06 0.46
CA ASP A 496 -26.30 -7.47 0.53
C ASP A 496 -27.50 -7.78 -0.38
N GLY A 497 -27.44 -8.90 -1.10
CA GLY A 497 -28.46 -9.29 -2.10
C GLY A 497 -28.15 -8.88 -3.53
N GLY A 498 -26.94 -8.38 -3.82
CA GLY A 498 -26.47 -8.10 -5.20
C GLY A 498 -26.89 -6.75 -5.77
N LEU A 499 -27.54 -5.90 -4.97
CA LEU A 499 -27.92 -4.53 -5.34
C LEU A 499 -26.75 -3.55 -5.15
N ALA A 500 -26.45 -2.73 -6.15
CA ALA A 500 -25.40 -1.71 -6.08
C ALA A 500 -25.93 -0.34 -6.49
N ARG A 501 -25.41 0.74 -5.90
CA ARG A 501 -25.55 2.10 -6.48
C ARG A 501 -24.35 2.33 -7.42
N SER A 502 -24.61 2.44 -8.71
CA SER A 502 -23.57 2.50 -9.76
C SER A 502 -23.09 3.93 -10.05
N SER A 503 -23.96 4.92 -9.97
CA SER A 503 -23.63 6.31 -10.35
C SER A 503 -24.61 7.31 -9.75
N ASN A 504 -24.22 8.58 -9.68
CA ASN A 504 -25.07 9.70 -9.31
C ASN A 504 -24.69 10.98 -10.09
N SER A 505 -25.67 11.84 -10.35
CA SER A 505 -25.43 13.21 -10.81
C SER A 505 -26.61 14.09 -10.41
N SER A 506 -26.42 15.39 -10.37
CA SER A 506 -27.50 16.34 -10.05
C SER A 506 -27.25 17.67 -10.70
N ALA A 507 -28.30 18.44 -10.88
CA ALA A 507 -28.24 19.83 -11.30
C ALA A 507 -29.39 20.62 -10.72
N THR A 508 -29.26 21.94 -10.82
CA THR A 508 -30.23 22.91 -10.33
C THR A 508 -30.47 23.95 -11.41
N ALA A 509 -31.67 24.50 -11.47
CA ALA A 509 -31.95 25.70 -12.23
C ALA A 509 -32.95 26.56 -11.46
N ALA A 510 -32.71 27.86 -11.47
CA ALA A 510 -33.65 28.83 -10.94
C ALA A 510 -34.55 29.34 -12.07
N ASN A 511 -35.84 29.55 -11.77
CA ASN A 511 -36.83 30.10 -12.68
C ASN A 511 -36.77 29.48 -14.09
N SER A 512 -36.77 28.15 -14.16
CA SER A 512 -36.66 27.41 -15.42
C SER A 512 -37.84 26.46 -15.62
N ARG A 513 -38.19 26.24 -16.89
CA ARG A 513 -39.16 25.23 -17.31
C ARG A 513 -38.50 23.89 -17.68
N THR A 514 -37.17 23.90 -17.83
CA THR A 514 -36.38 22.74 -18.25
C THR A 514 -35.07 22.67 -17.45
N LEU A 515 -34.69 21.47 -17.02
CA LEU A 515 -33.39 21.19 -16.42
C LEU A 515 -32.75 20.01 -17.16
N SER A 516 -31.53 20.19 -17.67
CA SER A 516 -30.80 19.14 -18.36
C SER A 516 -29.39 19.00 -17.79
N PHE A 517 -28.97 17.77 -17.52
CA PHE A 517 -27.64 17.48 -16.98
C PHE A 517 -27.18 16.08 -17.38
N ASN A 518 -25.87 15.88 -17.48
CA ASN A 518 -25.34 14.58 -17.90
C ASN A 518 -25.39 13.57 -16.76
N HIS A 519 -25.75 12.33 -17.11
CA HIS A 519 -25.66 11.17 -16.22
C HIS A 519 -25.04 10.00 -16.97
N SER A 520 -24.11 9.31 -16.31
CA SER A 520 -23.47 8.13 -16.86
C SER A 520 -24.07 6.86 -16.26
N THR A 521 -24.43 5.92 -17.11
CA THR A 521 -24.79 4.56 -16.69
C THR A 521 -23.75 3.59 -17.22
N GLU A 522 -23.24 2.74 -16.34
CA GLU A 522 -22.12 1.84 -16.63
C GLU A 522 -22.60 0.47 -17.12
N ARG A 523 -21.70 -0.31 -17.74
CA ARG A 523 -22.01 -1.65 -18.23
C ARG A 523 -22.08 -2.66 -17.08
N GLN A 524 -23.21 -2.68 -16.38
CA GLN A 524 -23.50 -3.59 -15.26
C GLN A 524 -24.78 -4.40 -15.52
N GLY A 525 -24.94 -5.56 -14.90
CA GLY A 525 -26.14 -6.40 -15.05
C GLY A 525 -27.35 -5.81 -14.31
N ASN A 526 -28.55 -5.97 -14.87
CA ASN A 526 -29.82 -5.61 -14.22
C ASN A 526 -29.87 -4.16 -13.69
N ARG A 527 -29.79 -3.18 -14.61
CA ARG A 527 -29.64 -1.75 -14.27
C ARG A 527 -30.98 -1.08 -13.98
N LEU A 528 -30.95 -0.02 -13.19
CA LEU A 528 -32.09 0.87 -12.96
C LEU A 528 -31.55 2.30 -12.84
N LEU A 529 -32.13 3.25 -13.58
CA LEU A 529 -31.93 4.68 -13.35
C LEU A 529 -33.10 5.20 -12.54
N LEU A 530 -32.86 5.90 -11.43
CA LEU A 530 -33.87 6.62 -10.64
C LEU A 530 -33.54 8.11 -10.64
N VAL A 531 -34.50 8.95 -11.01
CA VAL A 531 -34.37 10.41 -11.02
C VAL A 531 -35.33 11.01 -10.00
N GLY A 532 -34.78 11.73 -9.03
CA GLY A 532 -35.52 12.56 -8.10
C GLY A 532 -35.66 13.97 -8.64
N VAL A 533 -36.87 14.55 -8.55
CA VAL A 533 -37.14 15.94 -8.93
C VAL A 533 -37.80 16.64 -7.76
N SER A 534 -37.34 17.84 -7.43
CA SER A 534 -38.00 18.68 -6.44
C SER A 534 -38.24 20.08 -6.98
N THR A 535 -39.38 20.66 -6.58
CA THR A 535 -39.79 22.01 -6.95
C THR A 535 -40.42 22.73 -5.75
N THR A 536 -40.27 24.06 -5.71
CA THR A 536 -40.92 24.97 -4.77
C THR A 536 -42.23 25.47 -5.36
N ASN A 537 -43.40 25.09 -4.84
CA ASN A 537 -44.77 25.31 -5.36
C ASN A 537 -45.38 24.08 -6.04
N VAL A 538 -46.47 23.54 -5.46
CA VAL A 538 -47.19 22.33 -5.94
C VAL A 538 -47.70 22.45 -7.38
N GLY A 539 -47.95 23.68 -7.86
CA GLY A 539 -48.46 23.92 -9.21
C GLY A 539 -47.48 23.57 -10.34
N SER A 540 -46.20 23.35 -10.02
CA SER A 540 -45.14 23.08 -10.99
C SER A 540 -44.64 21.63 -10.88
N ALA A 541 -45.29 20.72 -11.59
CA ALA A 541 -44.96 19.30 -11.64
C ALA A 541 -44.11 18.96 -12.86
N ALA A 542 -43.28 17.92 -12.74
CA ALA A 542 -42.58 17.38 -13.90
C ALA A 542 -43.58 16.74 -14.87
N THR A 543 -43.60 17.21 -16.11
CA THR A 543 -44.43 16.67 -17.19
C THR A 543 -43.75 15.54 -17.94
N SER A 544 -42.41 15.61 -18.07
CA SER A 544 -41.61 14.53 -18.63
C SER A 544 -40.20 14.52 -18.04
N VAL A 545 -39.62 13.31 -17.98
CA VAL A 545 -38.21 13.07 -17.68
C VAL A 545 -37.68 12.09 -18.72
N SER A 546 -36.54 12.37 -19.33
CA SER A 546 -35.93 11.48 -20.33
C SER A 546 -34.43 11.29 -20.12
N TYR A 547 -33.91 10.14 -20.59
CA TYR A 547 -32.49 9.79 -20.60
C TYR A 547 -32.16 9.07 -21.90
N ALA A 548 -31.12 9.51 -22.62
CA ALA A 548 -30.73 8.96 -23.92
C ALA A 548 -31.89 8.92 -24.94
N GLY A 549 -32.80 9.90 -24.89
CA GLY A 549 -34.00 9.95 -25.74
C GLY A 549 -35.14 9.02 -25.31
N GLN A 550 -34.97 8.21 -24.26
CA GLN A 550 -36.02 7.35 -23.70
C GLN A 550 -36.77 8.04 -22.57
N ALA A 551 -38.10 7.94 -22.55
CA ALA A 551 -38.91 8.50 -21.47
C ALA A 551 -38.84 7.63 -20.20
N LEU A 552 -38.63 8.28 -19.05
CA LEU A 552 -38.71 7.64 -17.73
C LEU A 552 -40.19 7.53 -17.30
N THR A 553 -40.47 6.52 -16.47
CA THR A 553 -41.78 6.31 -15.86
C THR A 553 -41.86 7.00 -14.50
N ARG A 554 -42.93 7.73 -14.20
CA ARG A 554 -43.13 8.34 -12.88
C ARG A 554 -43.47 7.27 -11.85
N LEU A 555 -42.69 7.21 -10.78
CA LEU A 555 -42.89 6.27 -9.67
C LEU A 555 -43.87 6.82 -8.63
N ALA A 556 -43.64 8.03 -8.13
CA ALA A 556 -44.48 8.67 -7.12
C ALA A 556 -44.22 10.19 -7.02
N SER A 557 -45.13 10.90 -6.35
CA SER A 557 -45.00 12.31 -5.98
C SER A 557 -45.54 12.57 -4.58
N GLN A 558 -44.89 13.44 -3.81
CA GLN A 558 -45.33 13.88 -2.48
C GLN A 558 -45.25 15.41 -2.38
N THR A 559 -46.22 16.01 -1.72
CA THR A 559 -46.24 17.46 -1.43
C THR A 559 -46.17 17.70 0.07
N SER A 560 -45.61 18.83 0.48
CA SER A 560 -45.67 19.26 1.88
C SER A 560 -47.13 19.61 2.25
N PRO A 561 -47.51 19.60 3.55
CA PRO A 561 -48.89 19.80 3.98
C PRO A 561 -49.54 21.11 3.51
N THR A 562 -48.75 22.17 3.41
CA THR A 562 -49.15 23.51 2.97
C THR A 562 -49.01 23.73 1.47
N GLY A 563 -48.36 22.81 0.76
CA GLY A 563 -48.18 22.88 -0.68
C GLY A 563 -47.01 23.74 -1.16
N ASP A 564 -46.03 23.99 -0.31
CA ASP A 564 -44.87 24.81 -0.69
C ASP A 564 -43.78 24.01 -1.40
N ASN A 565 -43.71 22.69 -1.19
CA ASN A 565 -42.66 21.83 -1.75
C ASN A 565 -43.23 20.56 -2.33
N ARG A 566 -42.66 20.14 -3.45
CA ARG A 566 -43.00 18.89 -4.13
C ARG A 566 -41.75 18.06 -4.36
N SER A 567 -41.84 16.76 -4.09
CA SER A 567 -40.83 15.76 -4.43
C SER A 567 -41.43 14.73 -5.36
N GLU A 568 -40.71 14.34 -6.40
CA GLU A 568 -41.09 13.31 -7.35
C GLU A 568 -39.95 12.31 -7.56
N MET A 569 -40.30 11.06 -7.88
CA MET A 569 -39.35 10.03 -8.31
C MET A 569 -39.77 9.46 -9.66
N TRP A 570 -38.80 9.25 -10.54
CA TRP A 570 -38.95 8.74 -11.90
C TRP A 570 -37.92 7.65 -12.14
N TYR A 571 -38.19 6.67 -13.01
CA TYR A 571 -37.24 5.59 -13.26
C TYR A 571 -37.21 5.08 -14.70
N LEU A 572 -36.10 4.44 -15.07
CA LEU A 572 -35.92 3.67 -16.30
C LEU A 572 -35.22 2.36 -15.95
N VAL A 573 -35.85 1.23 -16.28
CA VAL A 573 -35.24 -0.10 -16.14
C VAL A 573 -34.30 -0.36 -17.30
N ASN A 574 -33.16 -0.98 -17.02
CA ASN A 574 -32.12 -1.32 -17.99
C ASN A 574 -31.68 -0.13 -18.90
N PRO A 575 -31.35 1.05 -18.33
CA PRO A 575 -30.93 2.21 -19.13
C PRO A 575 -29.75 1.88 -20.06
N PRO A 576 -29.65 2.54 -21.22
CA PRO A 576 -28.56 2.34 -22.17
C PRO A 576 -27.23 2.84 -21.58
N VAL A 577 -26.20 1.99 -21.69
CA VAL A 577 -24.86 2.28 -21.17
C VAL A 577 -24.23 3.44 -21.94
N GLY A 578 -23.72 4.42 -21.22
CA GLY A 578 -23.09 5.62 -21.79
C GLY A 578 -23.35 6.85 -20.93
N SER A 579 -22.88 8.01 -21.40
CA SER A 579 -23.17 9.30 -20.79
C SER A 579 -24.16 10.05 -21.66
N TYR A 580 -25.35 10.32 -21.13
CA TYR A 580 -26.42 10.99 -21.83
C TYR A 580 -27.05 12.06 -20.93
N ALA A 581 -27.71 13.04 -21.54
CA ALA A 581 -28.46 14.03 -20.81
C ALA A 581 -29.71 13.40 -20.16
N VAL A 582 -29.89 13.63 -18.86
CA VAL A 582 -31.18 13.57 -18.19
C VAL A 582 -31.86 14.91 -18.38
N THR A 583 -33.05 14.92 -18.98
CA THR A 583 -33.81 16.15 -19.23
C THR A 583 -35.14 16.08 -18.51
N VAL A 584 -35.42 17.07 -17.66
CA VAL A 584 -36.66 17.24 -16.91
C VAL A 584 -37.41 18.44 -17.44
N GLN A 585 -38.68 18.26 -17.78
CA GLN A 585 -39.58 19.31 -18.24
C GLN A 585 -40.66 19.58 -17.19
N LEU A 586 -40.92 20.84 -16.87
CA LEU A 586 -42.01 21.25 -15.97
C LEU A 586 -43.21 21.81 -16.75
N ASN A 587 -44.41 21.72 -16.19
CA ASN A 587 -45.60 22.39 -16.73
C ASN A 587 -45.52 23.92 -16.62
N ASN A 588 -44.84 24.45 -15.60
CA ASN A 588 -44.65 25.87 -15.31
C ASN A 588 -43.20 26.16 -14.91
N THR A 589 -42.79 27.41 -15.08
CA THR A 589 -41.44 27.86 -14.71
C THR A 589 -41.29 27.82 -13.19
N ASN A 590 -40.20 27.24 -12.70
CA ASN A 590 -39.95 27.15 -11.27
C ASN A 590 -38.47 26.98 -10.94
N ASP A 591 -38.13 27.13 -9.66
CA ASP A 591 -36.86 26.66 -9.13
C ASP A 591 -36.93 25.13 -9.01
N ILE A 592 -36.03 24.48 -9.72
CA ILE A 592 -35.97 23.04 -9.86
C ILE A 592 -34.60 22.54 -9.45
N VAL A 593 -34.61 21.45 -8.71
CA VAL A 593 -33.44 20.64 -8.48
C VAL A 593 -33.78 19.21 -8.85
N ALA A 594 -32.91 18.58 -9.63
CA ALA A 594 -33.05 17.18 -9.98
C ALA A 594 -31.74 16.45 -9.79
N GLY A 595 -31.83 15.18 -9.43
CA GLY A 595 -30.68 14.29 -9.43
C GLY A 595 -31.05 12.89 -9.88
N ALA A 596 -30.09 12.22 -10.47
CA ALA A 596 -30.20 10.90 -11.08
C ALA A 596 -29.25 9.93 -10.39
N MET A 597 -29.70 8.69 -10.12
CA MET A 597 -28.84 7.59 -9.69
C MET A 597 -29.02 6.37 -10.57
N GLY A 598 -27.90 5.76 -10.92
CA GLY A 598 -27.88 4.40 -11.42
C GLY A 598 -27.79 3.39 -10.28
N PHE A 599 -28.49 2.28 -10.46
CA PHE A 599 -28.38 1.07 -9.66
C PHE A 599 -28.13 -0.14 -10.57
N ALA A 600 -27.53 -1.19 -10.02
CA ALA A 600 -27.31 -2.48 -10.66
C ALA A 600 -27.77 -3.63 -9.76
N GLY A 601 -28.02 -4.79 -10.37
CA GLY A 601 -28.56 -5.96 -9.66
C GLY A 601 -30.02 -5.82 -9.21
N VAL A 602 -30.77 -4.88 -9.81
CA VAL A 602 -32.17 -4.62 -9.46
C VAL A 602 -33.09 -5.60 -10.21
N ASN A 603 -34.13 -6.09 -9.57
CA ASN A 603 -35.16 -6.87 -10.26
C ASN A 603 -35.73 -6.07 -11.45
N GLN A 604 -35.58 -6.60 -12.66
CA GLN A 604 -35.95 -5.88 -13.89
C GLN A 604 -37.46 -5.94 -14.19
N THR A 605 -38.22 -6.80 -13.51
CA THR A 605 -39.68 -6.92 -13.68
C THR A 605 -40.44 -6.27 -12.53
N THR A 606 -39.96 -6.41 -11.29
CA THR A 606 -40.55 -5.77 -10.09
C THR A 606 -39.48 -5.02 -9.27
N PRO A 607 -38.96 -3.87 -9.77
CA PRO A 607 -37.80 -3.19 -9.19
C PRO A 607 -38.03 -2.56 -7.80
N PHE A 608 -39.28 -2.34 -7.38
CA PHE A 608 -39.61 -1.54 -6.20
C PHE A 608 -40.51 -2.26 -5.20
N GLY A 609 -40.25 -2.05 -3.91
CA GLY A 609 -41.19 -2.31 -2.83
C GLY A 609 -42.24 -1.20 -2.71
N THR A 610 -43.01 -1.19 -1.60
CA THR A 610 -44.06 -0.18 -1.44
C THR A 610 -43.48 1.21 -1.19
N VAL A 611 -43.81 2.18 -2.04
CA VAL A 611 -43.42 3.57 -1.89
C VAL A 611 -44.08 4.20 -0.65
N ARG A 612 -43.38 5.10 0.02
CA ARG A 612 -43.87 5.90 1.14
C ARG A 612 -43.62 7.38 0.87
N GLY A 613 -44.58 8.23 1.25
CA GLY A 613 -44.44 9.68 1.24
C GLY A 613 -44.76 10.27 2.60
N SER A 614 -44.08 11.36 2.97
CA SER A 614 -44.31 12.13 4.19
C SER A 614 -44.04 13.61 3.95
N GLY A 615 -44.66 14.48 4.74
CA GLY A 615 -44.41 15.91 4.71
C GLY A 615 -44.67 16.53 6.08
N GLY A 616 -43.96 17.60 6.41
CA GLY A 616 -44.06 18.23 7.72
C GLY A 616 -43.42 19.61 7.77
N ASP A 617 -43.40 20.20 8.96
CA ASP A 617 -42.78 21.50 9.26
C ASP A 617 -41.94 21.37 10.54
N SER A 618 -40.70 20.92 10.39
CA SER A 618 -39.83 20.56 11.52
C SER A 618 -38.37 20.67 11.12
N ALA A 619 -37.44 20.60 12.09
CA ALA A 619 -36.00 20.63 11.84
C ALA A 619 -35.43 19.28 11.36
N SER A 620 -36.29 18.32 11.01
CA SER A 620 -35.87 17.02 10.49
C SER A 620 -36.98 16.40 9.64
N ALA A 621 -36.69 16.14 8.37
CA ALA A 621 -37.59 15.45 7.46
C ALA A 621 -37.58 13.95 7.73
N CYS A 622 -38.68 13.39 8.22
CA CYS A 622 -38.74 11.98 8.62
C CYS A 622 -39.88 11.21 7.96
N ILE A 623 -39.62 9.94 7.62
CA ILE A 623 -40.63 9.02 7.08
C ILE A 623 -40.53 7.64 7.73
N THR A 624 -41.67 7.08 8.15
CA THR A 624 -41.75 5.76 8.77
C THR A 624 -41.91 4.66 7.72
N LEU A 625 -41.06 3.64 7.78
CA LEU A 625 -41.01 2.52 6.84
C LEU A 625 -41.47 1.24 7.57
N ALA A 626 -42.78 1.11 7.84
CA ALA A 626 -43.31 -0.05 8.57
C ALA A 626 -42.98 -1.39 7.86
N ASN A 627 -42.37 -2.34 8.57
CA ASN A 627 -42.07 -3.72 8.15
C ASN A 627 -41.40 -3.87 6.76
N ALA A 628 -40.27 -3.21 6.53
CA ALA A 628 -39.48 -3.40 5.30
C ALA A 628 -38.09 -4.00 5.60
N PRO A 629 -37.93 -5.33 5.59
CA PRO A 629 -36.59 -5.92 5.48
C PRO A 629 -36.15 -5.78 4.02
N ALA A 630 -35.56 -4.64 3.67
CA ALA A 630 -35.01 -4.40 2.35
C ALA A 630 -33.56 -3.90 2.46
N PRO A 631 -32.63 -4.44 1.66
CA PRO A 631 -31.20 -4.12 1.78
C PRO A 631 -30.84 -2.71 1.30
N LEU A 632 -31.75 -2.00 0.59
CA LEU A 632 -31.53 -0.65 0.08
C LEU A 632 -32.84 0.13 -0.11
N VAL A 633 -32.94 1.35 0.43
CA VAL A 633 -34.08 2.27 0.26
C VAL A 633 -33.62 3.55 -0.42
N ALA A 634 -34.33 4.06 -1.42
CA ALA A 634 -34.03 5.31 -2.10
C ALA A 634 -34.98 6.44 -1.66
N SER A 635 -34.50 7.65 -1.34
CA SER A 635 -35.36 8.74 -0.82
C SER A 635 -35.15 10.17 -1.36
N VAL A 636 -36.17 10.88 -1.82
CA VAL A 636 -36.01 12.27 -2.29
C VAL A 636 -36.63 13.21 -1.27
N VAL A 637 -35.88 14.23 -0.84
CA VAL A 637 -36.36 15.26 0.09
C VAL A 637 -36.36 16.62 -0.60
N SER A 638 -37.41 17.38 -0.39
CA SER A 638 -37.52 18.79 -0.77
C SER A 638 -37.85 19.62 0.47
N ALA A 639 -37.13 20.71 0.70
CA ALA A 639 -37.42 21.69 1.75
C ALA A 639 -37.28 23.11 1.19
N ALA A 640 -38.12 24.04 1.68
CA ALA A 640 -38.11 25.44 1.25
C ALA A 640 -37.40 26.33 2.27
N GLY A 641 -36.54 27.21 1.75
CA GLY A 641 -35.99 28.40 2.41
C GLY A 641 -34.71 28.13 3.20
N ASP A 642 -33.59 28.71 2.75
CA ASP A 642 -32.29 28.93 3.42
C ASP A 642 -32.00 27.92 4.53
N ALA A 643 -32.09 26.63 4.19
CA ALA A 643 -31.96 25.52 5.13
C ALA A 643 -30.53 24.98 5.16
N GLY A 644 -29.58 25.68 4.53
CA GLY A 644 -28.20 25.24 4.42
C GLY A 644 -28.08 23.82 3.86
N SER A 645 -26.91 23.20 4.01
CA SER A 645 -26.78 21.78 3.71
C SER A 645 -27.64 20.95 4.67
N VAL A 646 -28.60 20.20 4.14
CA VAL A 646 -29.35 19.23 4.95
C VAL A 646 -28.43 18.06 5.34
N GLY A 647 -28.42 17.70 6.62
CA GLY A 647 -27.55 16.67 7.17
C GLY A 647 -28.08 15.24 7.00
N LEU A 648 -27.24 14.25 7.29
CA LEU A 648 -27.59 12.83 7.28
C LEU A 648 -27.80 12.31 8.69
N ALA A 649 -28.81 11.47 8.90
CA ALA A 649 -28.89 10.66 10.10
C ALA A 649 -27.96 9.43 10.00
N ALA A 650 -27.64 8.83 11.15
CA ALA A 650 -26.82 7.62 11.22
C ALA A 650 -27.40 6.51 10.35
N GLY A 651 -26.55 5.87 9.53
CA GLY A 651 -26.96 4.78 8.63
C GLY A 651 -27.52 5.21 7.28
N GLN A 652 -27.54 6.50 6.95
CA GLN A 652 -27.90 7.01 5.62
C GLN A 652 -26.66 7.46 4.84
N SER A 653 -26.67 7.26 3.52
CA SER A 653 -25.67 7.85 2.63
C SER A 653 -26.30 8.87 1.70
N GLN A 654 -25.73 10.07 1.56
CA GLN A 654 -26.18 11.07 0.60
C GLN A 654 -25.81 10.69 -0.85
N ALA A 655 -26.72 10.89 -1.79
CA ALA A 655 -26.45 10.80 -3.23
C ALA A 655 -26.19 12.17 -3.85
N TRP A 656 -26.91 13.21 -3.45
CA TRP A 656 -26.61 14.60 -3.80
C TRP A 656 -27.14 15.56 -2.72
N ASN A 657 -26.54 16.74 -2.64
CA ASN A 657 -27.05 17.89 -1.90
C ASN A 657 -26.97 19.06 -2.86
N ALA A 658 -28.09 19.54 -3.35
CA ALA A 658 -28.11 20.56 -4.37
C ALA A 658 -29.16 21.61 -4.03
N ILE A 659 -28.78 22.87 -4.24
CA ILE A 659 -29.54 24.03 -3.83
C ILE A 659 -29.77 24.90 -5.06
N SER A 660 -31.02 25.23 -5.34
CA SER A 660 -31.34 26.26 -6.32
C SER A 660 -31.56 27.61 -5.62
N ASN A 661 -30.82 28.63 -6.06
CA ASN A 661 -30.91 29.99 -5.55
C ASN A 661 -31.72 30.86 -6.53
N GLY A 662 -33.03 30.97 -6.32
CA GLY A 662 -33.89 31.88 -7.06
C GLY A 662 -33.98 33.25 -6.38
N CYS A 663 -33.80 34.34 -7.14
CA CYS A 663 -34.06 35.71 -6.67
C CYS A 663 -35.54 36.06 -6.89
N GLY A 664 -36.40 35.79 -5.91
CA GLY A 664 -37.79 36.28 -5.89
C GLY A 664 -37.94 37.47 -4.94
N TRP A 665 -38.40 38.62 -5.44
CA TRP A 665 -38.70 39.79 -4.61
C TRP A 665 -40.06 39.64 -3.92
N GLY A 666 -40.07 39.50 -2.60
CA GLY A 666 -41.26 39.55 -1.75
C GLY A 666 -40.92 39.17 -0.31
N GLY A 667 -41.29 40.02 0.66
CA GLY A 667 -40.84 39.98 2.05
C GLY A 667 -40.82 38.60 2.72
N ASP A 668 -39.77 38.36 3.50
CA ASP A 668 -39.49 37.20 4.36
C ASP A 668 -39.37 35.80 3.74
N TYR A 669 -39.49 35.65 2.41
CA TYR A 669 -39.29 34.35 1.73
C TYR A 669 -38.30 34.44 0.56
N TRP A 670 -37.01 34.33 0.86
CA TRP A 670 -36.06 33.82 -0.14
C TRP A 670 -36.32 32.33 -0.28
N ALA A 671 -37.05 31.93 -1.33
CA ALA A 671 -37.40 30.54 -1.58
C ALA A 671 -36.20 29.79 -2.17
N TYR A 672 -35.30 29.35 -1.30
CA TYR A 672 -34.27 28.39 -1.67
C TYR A 672 -34.89 26.99 -1.76
N THR A 673 -34.68 26.29 -2.86
CA THR A 673 -35.05 24.86 -2.95
C THR A 673 -33.86 24.05 -2.53
N ASP A 674 -33.89 23.49 -1.32
CA ASP A 674 -32.87 22.57 -0.83
C ASP A 674 -33.31 21.13 -1.14
N VAL A 675 -32.50 20.40 -1.89
CA VAL A 675 -32.73 18.99 -2.19
C VAL A 675 -31.62 18.12 -1.68
N ILE A 676 -32.02 17.10 -0.92
CA ILE A 676 -31.21 15.91 -0.73
C ILE A 676 -31.66 14.83 -1.70
N GLY A 677 -30.67 14.28 -2.40
CA GLY A 677 -30.74 12.99 -3.06
C GLY A 677 -30.48 11.85 -2.10
N VAL A 678 -31.47 10.98 -2.01
CA VAL A 678 -31.43 9.55 -1.64
C VAL A 678 -30.45 9.16 -0.56
N GLY A 679 -30.98 9.10 0.66
CA GLY A 679 -30.47 8.30 1.76
C GLY A 679 -30.67 6.82 1.46
N ALA A 680 -29.62 6.16 0.97
CA ALA A 680 -29.54 4.71 0.95
C ALA A 680 -29.28 4.19 2.37
N SER A 681 -30.26 3.50 2.97
CA SER A 681 -30.07 2.75 4.21
C SER A 681 -29.52 1.36 3.89
N GLY A 682 -28.42 0.97 4.54
CA GLY A 682 -27.80 -0.36 4.38
C GLY A 682 -28.49 -1.49 5.18
N PRO A 683 -28.03 -2.75 5.06
CA PRO A 683 -28.67 -3.91 5.67
C PRO A 683 -28.39 -4.00 7.18
N GLY A 684 -29.38 -4.42 7.97
CA GLY A 684 -29.12 -5.06 9.27
C GLY A 684 -29.94 -4.61 10.48
N ALA A 685 -30.74 -3.54 10.38
CA ALA A 685 -31.76 -3.25 11.39
C ALA A 685 -33.02 -2.76 10.67
N PRO A 686 -34.23 -3.12 11.13
CA PRO A 686 -35.45 -2.49 10.62
C PRO A 686 -35.33 -0.99 10.86
N VAL A 687 -35.04 -0.23 9.81
CA VAL A 687 -35.04 1.23 9.86
C VAL A 687 -36.50 1.63 9.94
N ALA A 688 -37.03 1.68 11.17
CA ALA A 688 -38.42 2.04 11.41
C ALA A 688 -38.72 3.44 10.86
N SER A 689 -37.73 4.33 10.82
CA SER A 689 -37.84 5.67 10.24
C SER A 689 -36.55 6.16 9.56
N LEU A 690 -36.70 6.82 8.43
CA LEU A 690 -35.63 7.48 7.67
C LEU A 690 -35.77 9.00 7.89
N CYS A 691 -34.78 9.63 8.52
CA CYS A 691 -34.78 11.04 8.89
C CYS A 691 -33.61 11.84 8.29
N SER A 692 -33.84 13.05 7.80
CA SER A 692 -32.81 13.97 7.31
C SER A 692 -32.87 15.29 8.08
N PRO A 693 -31.90 15.56 8.99
CA PRO A 693 -31.88 16.79 9.79
C PRO A 693 -31.66 18.04 8.93
N LEU A 694 -32.52 19.03 9.11
CA LEU A 694 -32.47 20.33 8.45
C LEU A 694 -31.75 21.33 9.37
N TRP A 695 -31.11 22.35 8.81
CA TRP A 695 -30.42 23.39 9.60
C TRP A 695 -31.33 24.09 10.62
N ARG A 696 -32.62 24.24 10.28
CA ARG A 696 -33.67 24.78 11.14
C ARG A 696 -35.03 24.18 10.74
N ALA A 697 -36.05 24.43 11.55
CA ALA A 697 -37.41 24.00 11.23
C ALA A 697 -37.91 24.62 9.93
N ARG A 698 -38.28 23.76 8.97
CA ARG A 698 -38.78 24.15 7.65
C ARG A 698 -39.86 23.20 7.19
N ARG A 699 -40.65 23.68 6.22
CA ARG A 699 -41.63 22.87 5.51
C ARG A 699 -40.91 21.95 4.53
N TRP A 700 -41.17 20.67 4.60
CA TRP A 700 -40.50 19.66 3.78
C TRP A 700 -41.49 18.62 3.24
N SER A 701 -41.12 17.98 2.14
CA SER A 701 -41.73 16.76 1.61
C SER A 701 -40.64 15.73 1.35
N MET A 702 -40.98 14.45 1.54
CA MET A 702 -40.05 13.34 1.43
C MET A 702 -40.75 12.13 0.81
N LEU A 703 -40.09 11.49 -0.15
CA LEU A 703 -40.44 10.18 -0.69
C LEU A 703 -39.37 9.17 -0.31
N ALA A 704 -39.76 7.91 -0.11
CA ALA A 704 -38.83 6.80 0.06
C ALA A 704 -39.38 5.52 -0.62
N VAL A 705 -38.51 4.73 -1.25
CA VAL A 705 -38.86 3.48 -1.92
C VAL A 705 -37.79 2.40 -1.72
N PRO A 706 -38.14 1.21 -1.22
CA PRO A 706 -37.22 0.06 -1.19
C PRO A 706 -36.93 -0.47 -2.60
N LEU A 707 -35.68 -0.83 -2.89
CA LEU A 707 -35.30 -1.53 -4.13
C LEU A 707 -35.33 -3.05 -3.92
N GLN A 708 -35.86 -3.77 -4.91
CA GLN A 708 -35.89 -5.24 -4.89
C GLN A 708 -34.69 -5.81 -5.66
N PRO A 709 -33.92 -6.74 -5.07
CA PRO A 709 -32.81 -7.38 -5.76
C PRO A 709 -33.32 -8.33 -6.86
N ALA A 710 -32.53 -8.50 -7.91
CA ALA A 710 -32.77 -9.56 -8.89
C ALA A 710 -32.62 -10.92 -8.20
N VAL A 711 -33.62 -11.81 -8.34
CA VAL A 711 -33.59 -13.15 -7.73
C VAL A 711 -32.44 -13.96 -8.35
N ALA A 712 -31.63 -14.63 -7.53
CA ALA A 712 -30.60 -15.54 -8.01
C ALA A 712 -31.27 -16.75 -8.69
N ASN A 713 -30.98 -16.96 -9.98
CA ASN A 713 -31.18 -18.25 -10.64
C ASN A 713 -29.98 -19.15 -10.41
#